data_AF-A0A139AY02-F1
#
_entry.id   AF-A0A139AY02-F1
#
_cell.length_a   1.000
_cell.length_b   1.000
_cell.length_c   1.000
_cell.angle_alpha   90.00
_cell.angle_beta   90.00
_cell.angle_gamma   90.00
#
_symmetry.space_group_name_H-M   'P 1'
#
loop_
_entity.id
_entity.type
_entity.pdbx_description
1 polymer ?
#
loop_
_entity_poly.entity_id
_entity_poly.type
_entity_poly.pdbx_seq_one_letter_code
_entity_poly.pdbx_strand_id
1 'polypeptide(L)'
;MNLGQFASRNPFAVESETFEDETAFLRQAAQELEIGQLVHSPFFTLGEAMAAVEIMDPKMDIGMRSIDSTPAPAPAPSSLSLLPLELVRAMDVLVAREMTYLSGHHPHHTLIPSILLHRPSALPQPVVSLFCTALLRTAHLARNAIIKAGVAAEEDFVPVEIGAGDAGARRDGGAPDGAEFDPDLADRMKRAEDDLERDGFLAEKGMPIDNGSGHGRASGESRKDGKGGNNGKSGSRKGNGATRERAASASSSGTPPASTSSPDPIARSAASRLRLRRLYLLSLHHLCSQPPVKHLPLAKKHLAASLASIRAVRSELTAEAAHSDGTNEGRPEVDVSRFFDATSAKKLTSGAPSRSITVMGVDEAYRDFETMLAHLLELCDFLQQGTLTGLMTHTTLFAAKQPSPSILVRSIQYTVTLPAPSNYRLFDRIPTSQLVRESIEGFCRLTYFYDTRPQPVARIADAFLAQAVEPVLLTLKALCFNRARQRRLLHKCVEAFEVCQAEAETLDGELHGLMVTHGMMKKNLDTYFLSSWVYHHKMRLLETLLSMGFELELYSPYEYVMIFWYLLSIFDAHNNHLRRVELMSTTRERASTRPAPGKAGGKAKNLAKEQASLNMVEILILTAMTDFVRAHMQLAAALMNLGMIHKPQADFDDEGVRYAHRFKLFARLGSPRIATYEEFLSDCEEMGAVVPELLLRSAQHFQAARSMMEHLASLPPSTTRTELCHEDFTKEYKGLARNCAANMVVAKVMQTVGEGGVGDRKVLPQLGPGGYPVWSFVKR
;
A
#
# COMPACT_ATOMS: atom_id res chain seq x y z
N MET A 1 9.21 53.23 7.58
CA MET A 1 8.91 52.85 6.18
C MET A 1 7.56 53.42 5.84
N ASN A 2 7.44 54.05 4.66
CA ASN A 2 6.29 54.87 4.26
C ASN A 2 5.13 53.95 3.81
N LEU A 3 4.02 53.91 4.57
CA LEU A 3 2.84 53.06 4.32
C LEU A 3 2.13 53.34 2.97
N GLY A 4 2.47 54.44 2.28
CA GLY A 4 1.84 54.86 1.02
C GLY A 4 2.22 54.05 -0.23
N GLN A 5 3.21 53.15 -0.19
CA GLN A 5 3.65 52.42 -1.39
C GLN A 5 2.99 51.05 -1.59
N PHE A 6 2.20 50.54 -0.63
CA PHE A 6 1.45 49.28 -0.80
C PHE A 6 0.10 49.45 -1.51
N ALA A 7 -0.40 50.68 -1.66
CA ALA A 7 -1.71 50.93 -2.27
C ALA A 7 -1.77 50.73 -3.79
N SER A 8 -0.63 50.64 -4.49
CA SER A 8 -0.63 50.63 -5.97
C SER A 8 -0.68 49.25 -6.62
N ARG A 9 -0.85 48.17 -5.84
CA ARG A 9 -0.99 46.80 -6.36
C ARG A 9 -2.02 46.00 -5.56
N ASN A 10 -3.19 46.58 -5.33
CA ASN A 10 -4.34 45.82 -4.85
C ASN A 10 -5.05 45.17 -6.06
N PRO A 11 -5.01 43.83 -6.23
CA PRO A 11 -5.78 43.14 -7.27
C PRO A 11 -7.30 43.14 -6.98
N PHE A 12 -7.72 43.63 -5.81
CA PHE A 12 -9.11 43.89 -5.43
C PHE A 12 -9.48 45.37 -5.57
N ALA A 13 -9.08 46.04 -6.66
CA ALA A 13 -9.67 47.32 -7.03
C ALA A 13 -11.15 47.09 -7.43
N VAL A 14 -11.97 46.82 -6.43
CA VAL A 14 -13.42 46.91 -6.48
C VAL A 14 -13.73 48.40 -6.64
N GLU A 15 -14.47 48.72 -7.68
CA GLU A 15 -14.97 50.07 -7.92
C GLU A 15 -15.79 50.52 -6.69
N SER A 16 -15.32 51.59 -6.03
CA SER A 16 -16.03 52.42 -5.03
C SER A 16 -16.72 51.70 -3.85
N GLU A 17 -15.93 51.21 -2.89
CA GLU A 17 -16.42 51.02 -1.51
C GLU A 17 -15.80 52.11 -0.62
N THR A 18 -16.62 52.89 0.10
CA THR A 18 -16.18 53.86 1.11
C THR A 18 -15.87 53.12 2.41
N PHE A 19 -14.60 53.11 2.83
CA PHE A 19 -14.17 52.52 4.11
C PHE A 19 -14.16 53.58 5.23
N GLU A 20 -14.67 53.22 6.41
CA GLU A 20 -14.60 54.01 7.66
C GLU A 20 -13.62 53.34 8.66
N ASP A 21 -12.81 54.12 9.37
CA ASP A 21 -11.81 53.61 10.32
C ASP A 21 -12.37 53.47 11.74
N GLU A 22 -12.58 52.23 12.18
CA GLU A 22 -13.14 51.87 13.50
C GLU A 22 -12.07 51.48 14.54
N THR A 23 -10.79 51.75 14.29
CA THR A 23 -9.69 51.31 15.17
C THR A 23 -9.81 51.88 16.60
N ALA A 24 -10.27 53.12 16.73
CA ALA A 24 -10.40 53.78 18.04
C ALA A 24 -11.50 53.14 18.90
N PHE A 25 -12.66 52.86 18.30
CA PHE A 25 -13.78 52.19 18.96
C PHE A 25 -13.38 50.80 19.48
N LEU A 26 -12.75 49.97 18.63
CA LEU A 26 -12.33 48.63 19.01
C LEU A 26 -11.31 48.63 20.16
N ARG A 27 -10.38 49.59 20.19
CA ARG A 27 -9.41 49.72 21.30
C ARG A 27 -10.07 50.10 22.62
N GLN A 28 -11.07 50.99 22.58
CA GLN A 28 -11.82 51.37 23.78
C GLN A 28 -12.65 50.19 24.31
N ALA A 29 -13.42 49.53 23.45
CA ALA A 29 -14.22 48.38 23.83
C ALA A 29 -13.36 47.23 24.41
N ALA A 30 -12.16 47.00 23.85
CA ALA A 30 -11.24 46.00 24.38
C ALA A 30 -10.71 46.32 25.79
N GLN A 31 -10.62 47.61 26.17
CA GLN A 31 -10.20 48.03 27.53
C GLN A 31 -11.30 47.80 28.59
N GLU A 32 -12.57 47.68 28.17
CA GLU A 32 -13.69 47.39 29.06
C GLU A 32 -13.78 45.90 29.44
N LEU A 33 -13.03 45.03 28.78
CA LEU A 33 -13.02 43.59 29.04
C LEU A 33 -12.12 43.24 30.24
N GLU A 34 -12.62 42.37 31.13
CA GLU A 34 -11.85 41.82 32.24
C GLU A 34 -10.97 40.63 31.80
N ILE A 35 -9.92 40.33 32.59
CA ILE A 35 -9.04 39.17 32.33
C ILE A 35 -9.88 37.88 32.33
N GLY A 36 -9.81 37.13 31.24
CA GLY A 36 -10.57 35.89 31.04
C GLY A 36 -11.89 36.07 30.28
N GLN A 37 -12.29 37.29 29.94
CA GLN A 37 -13.42 37.55 29.06
C GLN A 37 -13.00 37.52 27.60
N LEU A 38 -13.87 36.98 26.75
CA LEU A 38 -13.70 36.93 25.30
C LEU A 38 -15.03 37.23 24.61
N VAL A 39 -15.01 38.18 23.67
CA VAL A 39 -16.17 38.47 22.83
C VAL A 39 -16.09 37.61 21.58
N HIS A 40 -17.04 36.70 21.41
CA HIS A 40 -17.16 35.86 20.23
C HIS A 40 -18.62 35.52 19.95
N SER A 41 -18.90 34.99 18.75
CA SER A 41 -20.24 34.50 18.40
C SER A 41 -20.65 33.33 19.31
N PRO A 42 -21.93 33.19 19.69
CA PRO A 42 -22.42 32.04 20.47
C PRO A 42 -22.16 30.68 19.82
N PHE A 43 -21.93 30.64 18.51
CA PHE A 43 -21.65 29.42 17.75
C PHE A 43 -20.15 29.14 17.56
N PHE A 44 -19.29 30.08 17.91
CA PHE A 44 -17.84 29.91 17.82
C PHE A 44 -17.31 29.15 19.04
N THR A 45 -16.46 28.15 18.80
CA THR A 45 -15.81 27.39 19.89
C THR A 45 -14.32 27.68 19.94
N LEU A 46 -13.75 27.71 21.14
CA LEU A 46 -12.29 27.88 21.31
C LEU A 46 -11.49 26.74 20.67
N GLY A 47 -12.10 25.59 20.42
CA GLY A 47 -11.48 24.51 19.65
C GLY A 47 -11.19 24.89 18.19
N GLU A 48 -12.07 25.69 17.56
CA GLU A 48 -11.86 26.21 16.21
C GLU A 48 -10.71 27.24 16.18
N ALA A 49 -10.57 28.03 17.25
CA ALA A 49 -9.49 28.99 17.40
C ALA A 49 -8.10 28.34 17.41
N MET A 50 -7.99 27.07 17.85
CA MET A 50 -6.71 26.35 17.91
C MET A 50 -6.07 26.11 16.53
N ALA A 51 -6.85 26.20 15.45
CA ALA A 51 -6.35 26.04 14.07
C ALA A 51 -6.04 27.38 13.38
N ALA A 52 -6.26 28.51 14.05
CA ALA A 52 -6.06 29.83 13.47
C ALA A 52 -4.58 30.12 13.15
N VAL A 53 -4.34 30.83 12.05
CA VAL A 53 -3.01 31.33 11.69
C VAL A 53 -2.76 32.65 12.43
N GLU A 54 -1.59 32.77 13.05
CA GLU A 54 -1.13 33.99 13.69
C GLU A 54 -0.29 34.82 12.72
N ILE A 55 -0.76 36.03 12.40
CA ILE A 55 -0.05 36.98 11.54
C ILE A 55 1.16 37.54 12.32
N MET A 56 2.26 37.81 11.62
CA MET A 56 3.55 38.26 12.19
C MET A 56 4.32 37.20 12.99
N ASP A 57 3.82 35.96 13.14
CA ASP A 57 4.60 34.86 13.68
C ASP A 57 5.43 34.18 12.57
N PRO A 58 6.77 34.07 12.69
CA PRO A 58 7.62 33.51 11.63
C PRO A 58 7.34 32.04 11.25
N LYS A 59 6.69 31.26 12.12
CA LYS A 59 6.34 29.85 11.86
C LYS A 59 4.94 29.72 11.27
N MET A 60 3.99 30.50 11.77
CA MET A 60 2.57 30.44 11.36
C MET A 60 2.28 31.30 10.13
N ASP A 61 2.92 32.46 10.01
CA ASP A 61 2.72 33.40 8.91
C ASP A 61 3.65 33.10 7.72
N ILE A 62 3.07 32.58 6.63
CA ILE A 62 3.76 32.34 5.36
C ILE A 62 4.35 33.64 4.77
N GLY A 63 3.73 34.78 5.04
CA GLY A 63 4.16 36.11 4.62
C GLY A 63 5.46 36.57 5.30
N MET A 64 5.76 36.06 6.50
CA MET A 64 6.90 36.51 7.32
C MET A 64 8.25 35.85 7.01
N ARG A 65 8.26 34.66 6.36
CA ARG A 65 9.54 34.02 6.00
C ARG A 65 10.33 34.92 5.04
N SER A 66 11.41 35.54 5.55
CA SER A 66 12.33 36.38 4.78
C SER A 66 12.81 35.57 3.59
N ILE A 67 12.77 36.21 2.43
CA ILE A 67 13.56 35.74 1.31
C ILE A 67 14.86 36.52 1.43
N ASP A 68 15.91 35.89 1.96
CA ASP A 68 17.24 36.50 2.11
C ASP A 68 17.87 36.87 0.75
N SER A 69 17.17 36.61 -0.35
CA SER A 69 17.31 37.29 -1.63
C SER A 69 15.92 37.41 -2.23
N THR A 70 15.48 38.59 -2.66
CA THR A 70 14.33 38.67 -3.57
C THR A 70 14.68 37.81 -4.79
N PRO A 71 14.08 36.63 -5.00
CA PRO A 71 14.36 35.85 -6.19
C PRO A 71 13.81 36.69 -7.33
N ALA A 72 14.56 36.81 -8.42
CA ALA A 72 14.01 37.39 -9.64
C ALA A 72 12.66 36.70 -9.94
N PRO A 73 11.64 37.45 -10.44
CA PRO A 73 10.38 36.83 -10.82
C PRO A 73 10.66 35.62 -11.70
N ALA A 74 10.09 34.47 -11.32
CA ALA A 74 10.30 33.22 -12.02
C ALA A 74 10.13 33.45 -13.53
N PRO A 75 11.11 33.08 -14.37
CA PRO A 75 11.04 33.31 -15.82
C PRO A 75 9.80 32.64 -16.40
N ALA A 76 9.17 33.28 -17.38
CA ALA A 76 8.01 32.70 -18.06
C ALA A 76 8.38 31.33 -18.67
N PRO A 77 7.51 30.30 -18.61
CA PRO A 77 7.82 28.96 -19.13
C PRO A 77 8.33 28.95 -20.57
N SER A 78 7.84 29.87 -21.42
CA SER A 78 8.25 30.03 -22.82
C SER A 78 9.67 30.57 -23.03
N SER A 79 10.30 31.10 -21.98
CA SER A 79 11.67 31.63 -22.02
C SER A 79 12.72 30.63 -21.49
N LEU A 80 12.29 29.46 -21.02
CA LEU A 80 13.15 28.43 -20.45
C LEU A 80 13.71 27.51 -21.55
N SER A 81 14.94 27.76 -22.00
CA SER A 81 15.71 26.81 -22.82
C SER A 81 16.68 26.05 -21.91
N LEU A 82 16.55 24.72 -21.82
CA LEU A 82 17.40 23.88 -20.99
C LEU A 82 18.57 23.35 -21.83
N LEU A 83 19.78 23.35 -21.28
CA LEU A 83 20.87 22.59 -21.90
C LEU A 83 20.57 21.08 -21.83
N PRO A 84 21.08 20.26 -22.76
CA PRO A 84 20.86 18.81 -22.75
C PRO A 84 21.11 18.14 -21.39
N LEU A 85 22.16 18.55 -20.67
CA LEU A 85 22.47 18.02 -19.34
C LEU A 85 21.53 18.56 -18.25
N GLU A 86 21.13 19.83 -18.32
CA GLU A 86 20.12 20.43 -17.42
C GLU A 86 18.77 19.75 -17.57
N LEU A 87 18.38 19.40 -18.80
CA LEU A 87 17.16 18.68 -19.11
C LEU A 87 17.11 17.33 -18.39
N VAL A 88 18.17 16.54 -18.49
CA VAL A 88 18.28 15.23 -17.83
C VAL A 88 18.21 15.38 -16.31
N ARG A 89 18.97 16.33 -15.74
CA ARG A 89 18.94 16.59 -14.29
C ARG A 89 17.57 17.10 -13.82
N ALA A 90 16.91 17.94 -14.60
CA ALA A 90 15.58 18.43 -14.28
C ALA A 90 14.55 17.29 -14.27
N MET A 91 14.63 16.34 -15.21
CA MET A 91 13.80 15.13 -15.19
C MET A 91 14.01 14.30 -13.92
N ASP A 92 15.26 14.11 -13.50
CA ASP A 92 15.60 13.33 -12.30
C ASP A 92 15.06 13.99 -11.02
N VAL A 93 15.20 15.32 -10.89
CA VAL A 93 14.64 16.07 -9.75
C VAL A 93 13.10 16.09 -9.75
N LEU A 94 12.48 16.11 -10.94
CA LEU A 94 11.03 16.00 -11.07
C LEU A 94 10.51 14.63 -10.60
N VAL A 95 11.21 13.53 -10.92
CA VAL A 95 10.90 12.19 -10.38
C VAL A 95 11.04 12.19 -8.86
N ALA A 96 12.11 12.79 -8.32
CA ALA A 96 12.30 12.88 -6.87
C ALA A 96 11.17 13.62 -6.15
N ARG A 97 10.68 14.72 -6.73
CA ARG A 97 9.54 15.48 -6.22
C ARG A 97 8.21 14.71 -6.33
N GLU A 98 7.99 13.97 -7.43
CA GLU A 98 6.82 13.09 -7.56
C GLU A 98 6.82 11.97 -6.52
N MET A 99 7.96 11.31 -6.31
CA MET A 99 8.09 10.28 -5.27
C MET A 99 7.90 10.87 -3.87
N THR A 100 8.43 12.06 -3.60
CA THR A 100 8.19 12.77 -2.33
C THR A 100 6.71 13.06 -2.10
N TYR A 101 5.98 13.44 -3.16
CA TYR A 101 4.52 13.63 -3.13
C TYR A 101 3.77 12.32 -2.85
N LEU A 102 4.15 11.23 -3.53
CA LEU A 102 3.54 9.91 -3.31
C LEU A 102 3.87 9.30 -1.94
N SER A 103 4.89 9.79 -1.26
CA SER A 103 5.20 9.45 0.14
C SER A 103 4.34 10.19 1.16
N GLY A 104 3.38 11.03 0.73
CA GLY A 104 2.39 11.68 1.59
C GLY A 104 2.62 13.17 1.84
N HIS A 105 3.68 13.77 1.29
CA HIS A 105 3.96 15.20 1.46
C HIS A 105 3.05 16.08 0.60
N HIS A 106 2.81 17.30 1.08
CA HIS A 106 1.91 18.24 0.41
C HIS A 106 2.43 18.66 -0.99
N PRO A 107 1.59 18.65 -2.04
CA PRO A 107 1.98 19.07 -3.40
C PRO A 107 2.53 20.50 -3.50
N HIS A 108 2.14 21.42 -2.59
CA HIS A 108 2.64 22.79 -2.55
C HIS A 108 4.14 22.88 -2.26
N HIS A 109 4.73 21.87 -1.63
CA HIS A 109 6.16 21.84 -1.34
C HIS A 109 6.94 20.88 -2.25
N THR A 110 6.26 19.97 -2.95
CA THR A 110 6.89 18.95 -3.79
C THR A 110 6.81 19.32 -5.27
N LEU A 111 5.64 19.23 -5.90
CA LEU A 111 5.47 19.39 -7.35
C LEU A 111 5.21 20.84 -7.77
N ILE A 112 4.35 21.56 -7.04
CA ILE A 112 3.93 22.93 -7.38
C ILE A 112 5.09 23.94 -7.45
N PRO A 113 6.19 23.81 -6.67
CA PRO A 113 7.35 24.69 -6.85
C PRO A 113 8.02 24.56 -8.22
N SER A 114 7.80 23.48 -8.98
CA SER A 114 8.43 23.33 -10.29
C SER A 114 7.76 24.21 -11.35
N ILE A 115 8.50 25.18 -11.87
CA ILE A 115 8.04 26.10 -12.91
C ILE A 115 7.66 25.33 -14.19
N LEU A 116 8.37 24.23 -14.46
CA LEU A 116 8.18 23.37 -15.63
C LEU A 116 6.79 22.72 -15.68
N LEU A 117 6.14 22.54 -14.52
CA LEU A 117 4.85 21.86 -14.42
C LEU A 117 3.65 22.80 -14.58
N HIS A 118 3.82 24.13 -14.51
CA HIS A 118 2.68 25.05 -14.58
C HIS A 118 2.06 25.15 -15.98
N ARG A 119 2.89 25.14 -17.03
CA ARG A 119 2.41 25.22 -18.42
C ARG A 119 3.30 24.39 -19.36
N PRO A 120 3.20 23.05 -19.33
CA PRO A 120 4.06 22.19 -20.14
C PRO A 120 3.99 22.46 -21.64
N SER A 121 2.81 22.83 -22.16
CA SER A 121 2.59 23.13 -23.58
C SER A 121 3.32 24.38 -24.09
N ALA A 122 3.71 25.28 -23.19
CA ALA A 122 4.45 26.50 -23.52
C ALA A 122 5.98 26.31 -23.47
N LEU A 123 6.49 25.13 -23.14
CA LEU A 123 7.92 24.87 -23.06
C LEU A 123 8.54 24.78 -24.48
N PRO A 124 9.68 25.43 -24.73
CA PRO A 124 10.33 25.41 -26.05
C PRO A 124 10.78 24.03 -26.53
N GLN A 125 11.13 23.14 -25.60
CA GLN A 125 11.67 21.81 -25.89
C GLN A 125 10.57 20.74 -25.79
N PRO A 126 10.20 20.08 -26.91
CA PRO A 126 9.13 19.07 -26.92
C PRO A 126 9.36 17.92 -25.95
N VAL A 127 10.62 17.49 -25.77
CA VAL A 127 10.98 16.37 -24.90
C VAL A 127 10.60 16.64 -23.44
N VAL A 128 10.91 17.84 -22.93
CA VAL A 128 10.57 18.27 -21.57
C VAL A 128 9.07 18.49 -21.44
N SER A 129 8.44 19.07 -22.45
CA SER A 129 6.98 19.27 -22.50
C SER A 129 6.23 17.95 -22.38
N LEU A 130 6.62 16.93 -23.16
CA LEU A 130 6.03 15.59 -23.11
C LEU A 130 6.26 14.92 -21.76
N PHE A 131 7.47 15.02 -21.21
CA PHE A 131 7.79 14.46 -19.89
C PHE A 131 6.95 15.09 -18.76
N CYS A 132 6.86 16.43 -18.74
CA CYS A 132 6.08 17.17 -17.73
C CYS A 132 4.58 16.88 -17.85
N THR A 133 4.06 16.81 -19.08
CA THR A 133 2.65 16.45 -19.33
C THR A 133 2.35 15.04 -18.85
N ALA A 134 3.24 14.08 -19.14
CA ALA A 134 3.10 12.71 -18.66
C ALA A 134 3.19 12.60 -17.12
N LEU A 135 4.07 13.38 -16.49
CA LEU A 135 4.20 13.43 -15.02
C LEU A 135 2.93 13.95 -14.36
N LEU A 136 2.37 15.07 -14.85
CA LEU A 136 1.09 15.59 -14.33
C LEU A 136 -0.03 14.56 -14.48
N ARG A 137 -0.04 13.83 -15.60
CA ARG A 137 -1.04 12.78 -15.83
C ARG A 137 -0.85 11.58 -14.90
N THR A 138 0.38 11.11 -14.67
CA THR A 138 0.64 10.02 -13.71
C THR A 138 0.27 10.46 -12.28
N ALA A 139 0.60 11.68 -11.89
CA ALA A 139 0.22 12.24 -10.60
C ALA A 139 -1.30 12.34 -10.43
N HIS A 140 -2.03 12.74 -11.49
CA HIS A 140 -3.50 12.79 -11.49
C HIS A 140 -4.13 11.39 -11.38
N LEU A 141 -3.64 10.42 -12.16
CA LEU A 141 -4.12 9.03 -12.08
C LEU A 141 -3.86 8.43 -10.68
N ALA A 142 -2.67 8.65 -10.13
CA ALA A 142 -2.32 8.21 -8.79
C ALA A 142 -3.23 8.84 -7.73
N ARG A 143 -3.44 10.17 -7.78
CA ARG A 143 -4.37 10.88 -6.89
C ARG A 143 -5.77 10.30 -6.95
N ASN A 144 -6.33 10.10 -8.14
CA ASN A 144 -7.68 9.58 -8.29
C ASN A 144 -7.82 8.15 -7.76
N ALA A 145 -6.81 7.30 -7.97
CA ALA A 145 -6.78 5.95 -7.40
C ALA A 145 -6.77 5.99 -5.87
N ILE A 146 -5.95 6.88 -5.27
CA ILE A 146 -5.86 7.06 -3.82
C ILE A 146 -7.17 7.59 -3.23
N ILE A 147 -7.78 8.60 -3.83
CA ILE A 147 -9.08 9.16 -3.40
C ILE A 147 -10.17 8.09 -3.49
N LYS A 148 -10.23 7.34 -4.60
CA LYS A 148 -11.21 6.26 -4.78
C LYS A 148 -11.06 5.16 -3.73
N ALA A 149 -9.84 4.89 -3.27
CA ALA A 149 -9.59 3.91 -2.22
C ALA A 149 -10.07 4.36 -0.82
N GLY A 150 -10.37 5.66 -0.63
CA GLY A 150 -10.82 6.18 0.65
C GLY A 150 -9.74 6.14 1.72
N VAL A 151 -8.46 6.27 1.33
CA VAL A 151 -7.36 6.43 2.27
C VAL A 151 -7.55 7.77 3.01
N ALA A 152 -7.35 7.79 4.33
CA ALA A 152 -7.65 8.94 5.16
C ALA A 152 -6.87 10.18 4.68
N ALA A 153 -7.62 11.20 4.25
CA ALA A 153 -7.06 12.49 3.85
C ALA A 153 -6.26 13.09 5.01
N GLU A 154 -5.10 13.65 4.69
CA GLU A 154 -4.15 14.29 5.62
C GLU A 154 -3.42 13.36 6.62
N GLU A 155 -3.80 12.08 6.73
CA GLU A 155 -3.04 11.05 7.49
C GLU A 155 -1.99 10.38 6.59
N ASP A 156 -2.44 9.78 5.47
CA ASP A 156 -1.55 9.06 4.54
C ASP A 156 -1.20 9.89 3.29
N PHE A 157 -2.08 10.81 2.88
CA PHE A 157 -1.93 11.59 1.65
C PHE A 157 -2.80 12.83 1.64
N VAL A 158 -2.32 13.87 0.97
CA VAL A 158 -3.00 15.15 0.83
C VAL A 158 -3.63 15.23 -0.58
N PRO A 159 -4.97 15.09 -0.71
CA PRO A 159 -5.65 15.00 -2.00
C PRO A 159 -5.85 16.37 -2.67
N VAL A 160 -4.85 17.23 -2.68
CA VAL A 160 -4.92 18.55 -3.33
C VAL A 160 -4.73 18.40 -4.83
N GLU A 161 -5.52 19.14 -5.60
CA GLU A 161 -5.43 19.13 -7.05
C GLU A 161 -4.22 19.94 -7.53
N ILE A 162 -3.35 19.29 -8.30
CA ILE A 162 -2.19 19.91 -8.93
C ILE A 162 -2.69 20.63 -10.18
N GLY A 163 -2.91 21.94 -10.08
CA GLY A 163 -3.43 22.78 -11.18
C GLY A 163 -4.56 23.74 -10.80
N ALA A 164 -5.11 23.63 -9.59
CA ALA A 164 -6.24 24.46 -9.14
C ALA A 164 -5.90 25.94 -8.85
N GLY A 165 -4.62 26.31 -8.90
CA GLY A 165 -4.16 27.69 -8.65
C GLY A 165 -4.61 28.74 -9.67
N ASP A 166 -5.23 28.31 -10.77
CA ASP A 166 -5.67 29.17 -11.87
C ASP A 166 -7.21 29.29 -11.95
N ALA A 167 -7.95 28.69 -11.01
CA ALA A 167 -9.41 28.76 -11.00
C ALA A 167 -9.94 30.20 -10.81
N GLY A 168 -9.15 31.08 -10.18
CA GLY A 168 -9.48 32.51 -10.07
C GLY A 168 -9.25 33.35 -11.34
N ALA A 169 -8.54 32.81 -12.35
CA ALA A 169 -8.19 33.53 -13.57
C ALA A 169 -8.85 32.97 -14.85
N ARG A 170 -9.63 31.89 -14.74
CA ARG A 170 -10.33 31.27 -15.88
C ARG A 170 -11.73 31.85 -16.05
N ARG A 171 -11.89 32.85 -16.92
CA ARG A 171 -13.21 33.30 -17.41
C ARG A 171 -13.81 32.42 -18.50
N ASP A 172 -13.00 31.53 -19.08
CA ASP A 172 -13.44 30.63 -20.15
C ASP A 172 -13.53 29.21 -19.60
N GLY A 173 -14.73 28.62 -19.66
CA GLY A 173 -15.10 27.30 -19.13
C GLY A 173 -14.45 26.09 -19.82
N GLY A 174 -13.16 26.16 -20.14
CA GLY A 174 -12.36 25.04 -20.61
C GLY A 174 -11.99 24.10 -19.46
N ALA A 175 -12.23 22.80 -19.64
CA ALA A 175 -11.74 21.76 -18.73
C ALA A 175 -10.22 21.91 -18.51
N PRO A 176 -9.69 21.58 -17.33
CA PRO A 176 -8.25 21.67 -17.09
C PRO A 176 -7.48 20.84 -18.12
N ASP A 177 -6.49 21.44 -18.76
CA ASP A 177 -5.47 20.75 -19.56
C ASP A 177 -4.90 19.60 -18.70
N GLY A 178 -5.35 18.38 -18.97
CA GLY A 178 -5.03 17.20 -18.18
C GLY A 178 -6.22 16.36 -17.70
N ALA A 179 -7.49 16.75 -17.95
CA ALA A 179 -8.66 15.94 -17.61
C ALA A 179 -8.94 14.82 -18.64
N GLU A 180 -8.93 15.13 -19.94
CA GLU A 180 -9.15 14.12 -20.99
C GLU A 180 -7.88 13.30 -21.24
N PHE A 181 -8.05 11.99 -21.37
CA PHE A 181 -6.96 11.10 -21.77
C PHE A 181 -6.63 11.43 -23.22
N ASP A 182 -5.47 12.05 -23.45
CA ASP A 182 -4.88 12.09 -24.78
C ASP A 182 -4.34 10.68 -25.12
N PRO A 183 -5.03 9.93 -26.01
CA PRO A 183 -4.62 8.58 -26.37
C PRO A 183 -3.27 8.57 -27.09
N ASP A 184 -2.90 9.69 -27.71
CA ASP A 184 -1.72 9.81 -28.56
C ASP A 184 -0.48 10.28 -27.77
N LEU A 185 -0.60 10.65 -26.49
CA LEU A 185 0.52 11.11 -25.67
C LEU A 185 1.64 10.06 -25.60
N ALA A 186 1.28 8.79 -25.35
CA ALA A 186 2.25 7.70 -25.29
C ALA A 186 2.94 7.47 -26.65
N ASP A 187 2.23 7.63 -27.75
CA ASP A 187 2.78 7.50 -29.10
C ASP A 187 3.70 8.67 -29.45
N ARG A 188 3.34 9.91 -29.06
CA ARG A 188 4.21 11.09 -29.17
C ARG A 188 5.50 10.93 -28.38
N MET A 189 5.40 10.43 -27.13
CA MET A 189 6.58 10.13 -26.32
C MET A 189 7.46 9.04 -26.95
N LYS A 190 6.87 8.03 -27.57
CA LYS A 190 7.61 6.97 -28.26
C LYS A 190 8.34 7.51 -29.49
N ARG A 191 7.69 8.35 -30.30
CA ARG A 191 8.35 9.02 -31.43
C ARG A 191 9.54 9.86 -30.97
N ALA A 192 9.35 10.66 -29.92
CA ALA A 192 10.43 11.48 -29.36
C ALA A 192 11.60 10.65 -28.80
N GLU A 193 11.32 9.48 -28.23
CA GLU A 193 12.32 8.51 -27.80
C GLU A 193 13.13 7.98 -29.01
N ASP A 194 12.46 7.53 -30.07
CA ASP A 194 13.09 7.02 -31.29
C ASP A 194 13.92 8.11 -32.00
N ASP A 195 13.44 9.36 -32.00
CA ASP A 195 14.12 10.51 -32.58
C ASP A 195 15.39 10.88 -31.79
N LEU A 196 15.34 10.85 -30.44
CA LEU A 196 16.52 11.08 -29.59
C LEU A 196 17.59 10.00 -29.77
N GLU A 197 17.18 8.73 -29.95
CA GLU A 197 18.12 7.62 -30.16
C GLU A 197 18.78 7.66 -31.55
N ARG A 198 18.06 8.15 -32.57
CA ARG A 198 18.55 8.21 -33.96
C ARG A 198 19.32 9.49 -34.28
N ASP A 199 18.75 10.64 -33.94
CA ASP A 199 19.17 11.96 -34.42
C ASP A 199 19.72 12.86 -33.30
N GLY A 200 19.66 12.42 -32.04
CA GLY A 200 20.02 13.21 -30.87
C GLY A 200 19.13 14.46 -30.69
N PHE A 201 19.65 15.50 -30.03
CA PHE A 201 18.91 16.77 -29.85
C PHE A 201 18.76 17.60 -31.14
N LEU A 202 19.27 17.13 -32.29
CA LEU A 202 19.16 17.83 -33.57
C LEU A 202 17.74 17.75 -34.17
N ALA A 203 16.95 16.74 -33.79
CA ALA A 203 15.57 16.55 -34.24
C ALA A 203 14.55 17.52 -33.60
N GLU A 204 14.89 18.19 -32.48
CA GLU A 204 13.95 19.11 -31.81
C GLU A 204 13.52 20.29 -32.70
N LYS A 205 14.32 20.67 -33.70
CA LYS A 205 13.98 21.74 -34.66
C LYS A 205 12.85 21.40 -35.63
N GLY A 206 12.42 20.13 -35.71
CA GLY A 206 11.43 19.65 -36.67
C GLY A 206 10.10 19.16 -36.08
N MET A 207 9.92 19.17 -34.75
CA MET A 207 8.66 18.72 -34.14
C MET A 207 7.58 19.81 -34.23
N PRO A 208 6.39 19.52 -34.78
CA PRO A 208 5.29 20.48 -34.79
C PRO A 208 4.80 20.73 -33.35
N ILE A 209 4.83 21.99 -32.94
CA ILE A 209 4.15 22.47 -31.73
C ILE A 209 2.67 22.55 -32.09
N ASP A 210 1.92 21.48 -31.81
CA ASP A 210 0.48 21.47 -32.06
C ASP A 210 -0.22 22.28 -30.97
N ASN A 211 -0.45 23.55 -31.23
CA ASN A 211 -1.31 24.41 -30.42
C ASN A 211 -2.74 23.91 -30.61
N GLY A 212 -3.24 23.16 -29.62
CA GLY A 212 -4.63 22.69 -29.58
C GLY A 212 -5.61 23.85 -29.80
N SER A 213 -6.05 24.04 -31.03
CA SER A 213 -7.12 24.96 -31.38
C SER A 213 -8.34 24.11 -31.70
N GLY A 214 -9.30 24.15 -30.78
CA GLY A 214 -10.62 23.59 -31.00
C GLY A 214 -11.28 24.28 -32.18
N HIS A 215 -11.36 23.59 -33.32
CA HIS A 215 -12.29 23.95 -34.37
C HIS A 215 -13.62 23.26 -34.09
N GLY A 216 -14.54 24.04 -33.52
CA GLY A 216 -15.95 23.72 -33.45
C GLY A 216 -16.48 23.44 -34.85
N ARG A 217 -16.86 22.18 -35.11
CA ARG A 217 -17.64 21.83 -36.29
C ARG A 217 -19.08 22.25 -36.06
N ALA A 218 -19.43 23.41 -36.62
CA ALA A 218 -20.81 23.78 -36.86
C ALA A 218 -21.44 22.80 -37.85
N SER A 219 -22.53 22.17 -37.41
CA SER A 219 -23.47 21.41 -38.20
C SER A 219 -24.17 22.32 -39.22
N GLY A 220 -24.13 21.95 -40.49
CA GLY A 220 -24.93 22.55 -41.56
C GLY A 220 -25.22 21.52 -42.64
N GLU A 221 -26.48 21.14 -42.77
CA GLU A 221 -27.02 20.23 -43.78
C GLU A 221 -26.82 20.77 -45.22
N SER A 222 -26.57 19.88 -46.19
CA SER A 222 -27.39 19.79 -47.42
C SER A 222 -26.96 18.66 -48.38
N ARG A 223 -27.89 17.72 -48.55
CA ARG A 223 -28.33 16.97 -49.75
C ARG A 223 -27.42 16.83 -51.01
N LYS A 224 -27.24 15.53 -51.34
CA LYS A 224 -27.62 14.79 -52.57
C LYS A 224 -26.64 14.60 -53.75
N ASP A 225 -26.82 13.39 -54.29
CA ASP A 225 -26.47 12.81 -55.61
C ASP A 225 -25.01 12.36 -55.81
N GLY A 226 -24.67 11.16 -56.29
CA GLY A 226 -25.43 10.01 -56.78
C GLY A 226 -24.49 9.07 -57.55
N LYS A 227 -24.77 7.75 -57.49
CA LYS A 227 -24.38 6.65 -58.41
C LYS A 227 -22.87 6.43 -58.65
N GLY A 228 -22.32 5.28 -58.23
CA GLY A 228 -22.38 4.00 -58.98
C GLY A 228 -20.93 3.62 -59.34
N GLY A 229 -20.48 2.38 -59.44
CA GLY A 229 -21.05 1.08 -59.24
C GLY A 229 -19.93 0.05 -59.47
N ASN A 230 -20.10 -1.10 -58.84
CA ASN A 230 -19.75 -2.44 -59.32
C ASN A 230 -18.29 -2.96 -59.38
N ASN A 231 -18.16 -4.08 -58.65
CA ASN A 231 -17.48 -5.33 -59.00
C ASN A 231 -15.94 -5.42 -59.10
N GLY A 232 -15.38 -6.27 -58.22
CA GLY A 232 -15.08 -7.63 -58.67
C GLY A 232 -13.64 -8.14 -58.47
N LYS A 233 -13.52 -9.00 -57.46
CA LYS A 233 -12.79 -10.30 -57.47
C LYS A 233 -11.27 -10.35 -57.70
N SER A 234 -10.60 -10.72 -56.61
CA SER A 234 -9.75 -11.93 -56.44
C SER A 234 -8.85 -12.41 -57.59
N GLY A 235 -7.57 -12.58 -57.29
CA GLY A 235 -6.69 -13.43 -58.10
C GLY A 235 -5.24 -13.46 -57.63
N SER A 236 -4.91 -14.40 -56.75
CA SER A 236 -3.54 -14.80 -56.43
C SER A 236 -2.89 -15.51 -57.64
N ARG A 237 -1.64 -15.16 -57.98
CA ARG A 237 -0.69 -16.13 -58.54
C ARG A 237 0.77 -15.67 -58.44
N LYS A 238 1.58 -16.58 -57.86
CA LYS A 238 3.05 -16.65 -57.91
C LYS A 238 3.57 -16.76 -59.34
N GLY A 239 4.81 -16.30 -59.58
CA GLY A 239 5.58 -16.68 -60.77
C GLY A 239 6.92 -15.99 -60.93
N ASN A 240 7.98 -16.63 -60.43
CA ASN A 240 9.41 -16.60 -60.79
C ASN A 240 9.92 -15.68 -61.92
N GLY A 241 11.02 -14.97 -61.60
CA GLY A 241 12.35 -15.38 -62.08
C GLY A 241 12.96 -14.66 -63.31
N ALA A 242 14.28 -14.44 -63.19
CA ALA A 242 15.28 -14.22 -64.24
C ALA A 242 15.71 -12.77 -64.55
N THR A 243 16.76 -12.35 -63.83
CA THR A 243 18.08 -11.92 -64.34
C THR A 243 18.20 -11.30 -65.73
N ARG A 244 18.73 -10.07 -65.77
CA ARG A 244 19.61 -9.64 -66.87
C ARG A 244 20.65 -8.64 -66.37
N GLU A 245 21.91 -9.04 -66.41
CA GLU A 245 23.10 -8.18 -66.27
C GLU A 245 23.27 -7.28 -67.51
N ARG A 246 23.75 -6.04 -67.30
CA ARG A 246 24.80 -5.43 -68.12
C ARG A 246 25.42 -4.18 -67.48
N ALA A 247 26.67 -4.34 -67.08
CA ALA A 247 27.84 -3.46 -67.15
C ALA A 247 27.70 -1.92 -67.23
N ALA A 248 28.16 -1.29 -66.14
CA ALA A 248 29.22 -0.28 -66.01
C ALA A 248 29.43 0.81 -67.09
N SER A 249 29.36 2.07 -66.63
CA SER A 249 30.34 3.12 -66.93
C SER A 249 30.53 4.02 -65.71
N ALA A 250 31.79 4.34 -65.42
CA ALA A 250 32.24 5.12 -64.27
C ALA A 250 32.39 6.61 -64.63
N SER A 251 32.06 7.53 -63.71
CA SER A 251 32.97 8.60 -63.27
C SER A 251 32.33 9.59 -62.27
N SER A 252 33.21 10.06 -61.37
CA SER A 252 33.17 11.28 -60.54
C SER A 252 32.31 11.31 -59.27
N SER A 253 32.91 10.80 -58.20
CA SER A 253 33.28 11.56 -56.98
C SER A 253 32.31 12.62 -56.45
N GLY A 254 31.63 12.27 -55.36
CA GLY A 254 30.97 13.19 -54.45
C GLY A 254 30.53 12.43 -53.21
N THR A 255 31.48 12.04 -52.36
CA THR A 255 31.24 11.35 -51.08
C THR A 255 30.40 12.27 -50.17
N PRO A 256 29.17 11.92 -49.75
CA PRO A 256 28.59 12.54 -48.57
C PRO A 256 29.33 11.96 -47.35
N PRO A 257 29.64 12.77 -46.32
CA PRO A 257 30.33 12.25 -45.16
C PRO A 257 29.39 11.30 -44.41
N ALA A 258 29.76 10.03 -44.36
CA ALA A 258 29.22 9.09 -43.41
C ALA A 258 29.74 9.47 -42.01
N SER A 259 29.02 10.33 -41.29
CA SER A 259 29.19 10.46 -39.85
C SER A 259 28.27 9.45 -39.16
N THR A 260 28.69 8.19 -39.10
CA THR A 260 28.23 7.27 -38.05
C THR A 260 28.86 7.73 -36.72
N SER A 261 28.38 8.85 -36.18
CA SER A 261 28.68 9.23 -34.81
C SER A 261 27.84 8.35 -33.90
N SER A 262 28.48 7.66 -32.96
CA SER A 262 27.79 7.02 -31.84
C SER A 262 26.76 8.01 -31.23
N PRO A 263 25.53 7.58 -30.93
CA PRO A 263 24.50 8.48 -30.39
C PRO A 263 25.02 9.17 -29.13
N ASP A 264 24.81 10.49 -29.07
CA ASP A 264 25.21 11.35 -27.95
C ASP A 264 24.80 10.69 -26.62
N PRO A 265 25.73 10.43 -25.68
CA PRO A 265 25.40 9.80 -24.40
C PRO A 265 24.30 10.56 -23.65
N ILE A 266 24.23 11.89 -23.75
CA ILE A 266 23.21 12.69 -23.07
C ILE A 266 21.83 12.48 -23.71
N ALA A 267 21.75 12.36 -25.03
CA ALA A 267 20.50 12.07 -25.73
C ALA A 267 19.95 10.68 -25.37
N ARG A 268 20.83 9.68 -25.24
CA ARG A 268 20.45 8.34 -24.75
C ARG A 268 19.96 8.36 -23.30
N SER A 269 20.57 9.19 -22.46
CA SER A 269 20.16 9.41 -21.07
C SER A 269 18.75 9.99 -20.98
N ALA A 270 18.46 11.01 -21.80
CA ALA A 270 17.14 11.62 -21.92
C ALA A 270 16.08 10.65 -22.47
N ALA A 271 16.42 9.89 -23.52
CA ALA A 271 15.53 8.87 -24.09
C ALA A 271 15.16 7.79 -23.06
N SER A 272 16.13 7.36 -22.23
CA SER A 272 15.91 6.35 -21.19
C SER A 272 14.92 6.83 -20.11
N ARG A 273 14.99 8.11 -19.71
CA ARG A 273 14.05 8.74 -18.76
C ARG A 273 12.66 8.93 -19.36
N LEU A 274 12.59 9.34 -20.63
CA LEU A 274 11.33 9.46 -21.36
C LEU A 274 10.65 8.10 -21.54
N ARG A 275 11.42 7.05 -21.89
CA ARG A 275 10.96 5.66 -21.97
C ARG A 275 10.39 5.19 -20.63
N LEU A 276 11.10 5.40 -19.53
CA LEU A 276 10.61 5.05 -18.18
C LEU A 276 9.28 5.74 -17.87
N ARG A 277 9.19 7.05 -18.10
CA ARG A 277 7.97 7.84 -17.86
C ARG A 277 6.79 7.34 -18.71
N ARG A 278 7.03 7.07 -20.00
CA ARG A 278 6.02 6.57 -20.94
C ARG A 278 5.48 5.20 -20.51
N LEU A 279 6.38 4.29 -20.13
CA LEU A 279 5.99 2.95 -19.67
C LEU A 279 5.20 3.03 -18.35
N TYR A 280 5.64 3.87 -17.40
CA TYR A 280 4.91 4.09 -16.15
C TYR A 280 3.51 4.69 -16.37
N LEU A 281 3.38 5.66 -17.29
CA LEU A 281 2.08 6.22 -17.69
C LEU A 281 1.13 5.15 -18.21
N LEU A 282 1.60 4.29 -19.12
CA LEU A 282 0.79 3.18 -19.67
C LEU A 282 0.41 2.17 -18.58
N SER A 283 1.35 1.82 -17.69
CA SER A 283 1.09 0.95 -16.55
C SER A 283 -0.03 1.48 -15.66
N LEU A 284 0.06 2.75 -15.21
CA LEU A 284 -0.96 3.34 -14.36
C LEU A 284 -2.30 3.52 -15.09
N HIS A 285 -2.27 3.92 -16.36
CA HIS A 285 -3.47 4.05 -17.16
C HIS A 285 -4.24 2.73 -17.22
N HIS A 286 -3.57 1.63 -17.52
CA HIS A 286 -4.19 0.30 -17.57
C HIS A 286 -4.69 -0.18 -16.20
N LEU A 287 -3.97 0.09 -15.12
CA LEU A 287 -4.39 -0.26 -13.76
C LEU A 287 -5.62 0.54 -13.29
N CYS A 288 -5.73 1.81 -13.70
CA CYS A 288 -6.83 2.70 -13.30
C CYS A 288 -8.04 2.61 -14.24
N SER A 289 -7.87 2.06 -15.45
CA SER A 289 -8.94 1.88 -16.44
C SER A 289 -10.04 0.94 -15.93
N GLN A 290 -11.29 1.19 -16.32
CA GLN A 290 -12.43 0.38 -15.89
C GLN A 290 -12.95 -0.51 -17.03
N PRO A 291 -13.20 -1.81 -16.79
CA PRO A 291 -12.86 -2.58 -15.58
C PRO A 291 -11.36 -2.95 -15.56
N PRO A 292 -10.67 -2.80 -14.42
CA PRO A 292 -9.20 -2.93 -14.33
C PRO A 292 -8.70 -4.30 -14.79
N VAL A 293 -9.47 -5.35 -14.48
CA VAL A 293 -9.07 -6.74 -14.72
C VAL A 293 -8.94 -7.09 -16.21
N LYS A 294 -9.59 -6.35 -17.10
CA LYS A 294 -9.42 -6.55 -18.55
C LYS A 294 -8.05 -6.08 -19.03
N HIS A 295 -7.45 -5.09 -18.37
CA HIS A 295 -6.21 -4.46 -18.80
C HIS A 295 -4.98 -4.97 -18.03
N LEU A 296 -5.14 -5.85 -17.05
CA LEU A 296 -4.03 -6.39 -16.25
C LEU A 296 -2.90 -7.06 -17.05
N PRO A 297 -3.15 -7.85 -18.12
CA PRO A 297 -2.05 -8.42 -18.89
C PRO A 297 -1.18 -7.35 -19.57
N LEU A 298 -1.81 -6.26 -20.03
CA LEU A 298 -1.10 -5.10 -20.60
C LEU A 298 -0.36 -4.33 -19.50
N ALA A 299 -1.02 -4.08 -18.37
CA ALA A 299 -0.38 -3.45 -17.21
C ALA A 299 0.87 -4.22 -16.78
N LYS A 300 0.78 -5.55 -16.64
CA LYS A 300 1.89 -6.44 -16.31
C LYS A 300 3.04 -6.31 -17.30
N LYS A 301 2.75 -6.33 -18.61
CA LYS A 301 3.75 -6.15 -19.66
C LYS A 301 4.48 -4.80 -19.52
N HIS A 302 3.73 -3.72 -19.34
CA HIS A 302 4.31 -2.38 -19.22
C HIS A 302 5.06 -2.18 -17.89
N LEU A 303 4.61 -2.78 -16.80
CA LEU A 303 5.29 -2.75 -15.50
C LEU A 303 6.61 -3.51 -15.54
N ALA A 304 6.65 -4.70 -16.15
CA ALA A 304 7.89 -5.45 -16.33
C ALA A 304 8.91 -4.66 -17.17
N ALA A 305 8.46 -4.00 -18.24
CA ALA A 305 9.29 -3.12 -19.04
C ALA A 305 9.75 -1.88 -18.26
N SER A 306 8.88 -1.28 -17.44
CA SER A 306 9.21 -0.15 -16.57
C SER A 306 10.30 -0.52 -15.56
N LEU A 307 10.19 -1.72 -14.95
CA LEU A 307 11.15 -2.24 -13.99
C LEU A 307 12.53 -2.51 -14.62
N ALA A 308 12.57 -2.98 -15.86
CA ALA A 308 13.83 -3.09 -16.61
C ALA A 308 14.42 -1.70 -16.93
N SER A 309 13.57 -0.76 -17.35
CA SER A 309 13.98 0.61 -17.68
C SER A 309 14.54 1.37 -16.47
N ILE A 310 13.91 1.25 -15.30
CA ILE A 310 14.36 1.96 -14.10
C ILE A 310 15.71 1.42 -13.59
N ARG A 311 15.93 0.11 -13.66
CA ARG A 311 17.22 -0.51 -13.31
C ARG A 311 18.35 -0.03 -14.21
N ALA A 312 18.07 0.14 -15.51
CA ALA A 312 19.04 0.72 -16.44
C ALA A 312 19.38 2.17 -16.06
N VAL A 313 18.38 3.02 -15.80
CA VAL A 313 18.60 4.41 -15.36
C VAL A 313 19.37 4.47 -14.03
N ARG A 314 19.07 3.59 -13.07
CA ARG A 314 19.82 3.51 -11.81
C ARG A 314 21.29 3.12 -12.03
N SER A 315 21.55 2.15 -12.92
CA SER A 315 22.93 1.77 -13.24
C SER A 315 23.72 2.93 -13.85
N GLU A 316 23.08 3.75 -14.69
CA GLU A 316 23.66 4.97 -15.25
C GLU A 316 23.97 6.00 -14.16
N LEU A 317 23.02 6.28 -13.25
CA LEU A 317 23.23 7.20 -12.12
C LEU A 317 24.36 6.73 -11.19
N THR A 318 24.46 5.44 -10.90
CA THR A 318 25.57 4.89 -10.09
C THR A 318 26.91 4.99 -10.80
N ALA A 319 26.94 4.79 -12.12
CA ALA A 319 28.16 4.98 -12.91
C ALA A 319 28.59 6.45 -12.86
N GLU A 320 27.66 7.39 -13.04
CA GLU A 320 27.96 8.83 -12.92
C GLU A 320 28.52 9.21 -11.53
N ALA A 321 27.95 8.65 -10.46
CA ALA A 321 28.41 8.89 -9.09
C ALA A 321 29.81 8.29 -8.83
N ALA A 322 30.09 7.07 -9.30
CA ALA A 322 31.39 6.42 -9.11
C ALA A 322 32.55 7.14 -9.82
N HIS A 323 32.26 7.88 -10.91
CA HIS A 323 33.26 8.72 -11.59
C HIS A 323 33.50 10.06 -10.87
N SER A 324 32.67 10.44 -9.88
CA SER A 324 32.81 11.70 -9.13
C SER A 324 33.72 11.59 -7.89
N ASP A 325 33.88 10.39 -7.32
CA ASP A 325 34.69 10.15 -6.11
C ASP A 325 36.21 10.04 -6.39
N GLY A 326 36.63 10.11 -7.67
CA GLY A 326 38.01 9.83 -8.09
C GLY A 326 38.91 11.04 -8.36
N THR A 327 38.38 12.21 -8.75
CA THR A 327 39.16 13.42 -9.07
C THR A 327 38.22 14.62 -9.14
N ASN A 328 38.27 15.51 -8.15
CA ASN A 328 37.33 16.63 -8.00
C ASN A 328 37.70 17.85 -8.87
N GLU A 329 38.31 17.65 -10.04
CA GLU A 329 38.68 18.72 -10.96
C GLU A 329 37.90 18.59 -12.27
N GLY A 330 36.87 19.42 -12.46
CA GLY A 330 36.44 19.83 -13.80
C GLY A 330 35.10 19.33 -14.36
N ARG A 331 34.07 19.03 -13.55
CA ARG A 331 32.68 19.02 -14.05
C ARG A 331 31.86 20.17 -13.45
N PRO A 332 31.09 20.91 -14.26
CA PRO A 332 30.19 21.94 -13.73
C PRO A 332 29.06 21.24 -12.95
N GLU A 333 28.92 21.56 -11.67
CA GLU A 333 27.71 21.26 -10.92
C GLU A 333 26.55 21.98 -11.62
N VAL A 334 25.64 21.22 -12.24
CA VAL A 334 24.54 21.79 -13.01
C VAL A 334 23.43 22.17 -12.06
N ASP A 335 23.39 23.45 -11.68
CA ASP A 335 22.36 23.98 -10.81
C ASP A 335 21.01 24.08 -11.54
N VAL A 336 20.08 23.20 -11.16
CA VAL A 336 18.69 23.20 -11.64
C VAL A 336 17.74 23.95 -10.71
N SER A 337 18.24 24.60 -9.64
CA SER A 337 17.44 25.35 -8.67
C SER A 337 16.57 26.43 -9.33
N ARG A 338 17.08 27.04 -10.42
CA ARG A 338 16.38 28.06 -11.22
C ARG A 338 15.04 27.61 -11.80
N PHE A 339 14.77 26.31 -11.89
CA PHE A 339 13.50 25.76 -12.37
C PHE A 339 12.49 25.49 -11.24
N PHE A 340 12.85 25.77 -9.99
CA PHE A 340 12.04 25.50 -8.81
C PHE A 340 11.87 26.76 -7.95
N ASP A 341 10.67 27.32 -7.96
CA ASP A 341 10.30 28.49 -7.18
C ASP A 341 9.52 28.09 -5.91
N ALA A 342 10.19 28.15 -4.76
CA ALA A 342 9.56 27.90 -3.46
C ALA A 342 8.49 28.94 -3.09
N THR A 343 8.49 30.11 -3.75
CA THR A 343 7.51 31.18 -3.49
C THR A 343 6.15 30.93 -4.15
N SER A 344 6.09 30.08 -5.19
CA SER A 344 4.83 29.67 -5.82
C SER A 344 3.85 29.04 -4.83
N ALA A 345 4.35 28.33 -3.82
CA ALA A 345 3.54 27.80 -2.73
C ALA A 345 2.84 28.90 -1.92
N LYS A 346 3.55 30.00 -1.62
CA LYS A 346 3.04 31.10 -0.78
C LYS A 346 1.79 31.77 -1.35
N LYS A 347 1.70 31.87 -2.68
CA LYS A 347 0.56 32.49 -3.37
C LYS A 347 -0.68 31.59 -3.40
N LEU A 348 -0.49 30.28 -3.24
CA LEU A 348 -1.53 29.27 -3.42
C LEU A 348 -2.06 28.70 -2.09
N THR A 349 -1.31 28.85 -0.99
CA THR A 349 -1.71 28.42 0.36
C THR A 349 -1.84 29.61 1.30
N SER A 350 -3.07 30.06 1.57
CA SER A 350 -3.34 31.14 2.53
C SER A 350 -3.82 30.66 3.91
N GLY A 351 -4.22 29.38 4.03
CA GLY A 351 -4.92 28.86 5.21
C GLY A 351 -4.14 27.89 6.12
N ALA A 352 -2.85 27.65 5.89
CA ALA A 352 -2.07 26.70 6.67
C ALA A 352 -0.69 27.27 7.07
N PRO A 353 -0.10 26.83 8.19
CA PRO A 353 1.24 27.25 8.60
C PRO A 353 2.32 26.87 7.57
N SER A 354 3.41 27.64 7.58
CA SER A 354 4.55 27.37 6.71
C SER A 354 5.28 26.08 7.12
N ARG A 355 5.42 25.11 6.21
CA ARG A 355 6.23 23.88 6.44
C ARG A 355 7.50 23.89 5.59
N SER A 356 8.62 23.45 6.16
CA SER A 356 9.86 23.17 5.41
C SER A 356 9.91 21.68 5.11
N ILE A 357 9.68 21.29 3.86
CA ILE A 357 9.74 19.87 3.45
C ILE A 357 11.06 19.63 2.72
N THR A 358 11.81 18.63 3.17
CA THR A 358 13.01 18.12 2.47
C THR A 358 12.58 17.20 1.35
N VAL A 359 12.90 17.56 0.11
CA VAL A 359 12.68 16.68 -1.06
C VAL A 359 13.65 15.51 -0.98
N MET A 360 13.18 14.31 -1.33
CA MET A 360 14.00 13.10 -1.37
C MET A 360 15.20 13.27 -2.30
N GLY A 361 16.32 12.60 -1.97
CA GLY A 361 17.46 12.52 -2.88
C GLY A 361 17.11 11.77 -4.17
N VAL A 362 17.81 12.05 -5.28
CA VAL A 362 17.54 11.39 -6.57
C VAL A 362 17.72 9.87 -6.47
N ASP A 363 18.81 9.38 -5.88
CA ASP A 363 19.04 7.93 -5.72
C ASP A 363 17.95 7.25 -4.87
N GLU A 364 17.60 7.88 -3.75
CA GLU A 364 16.53 7.41 -2.86
C GLU A 364 15.19 7.32 -3.61
N ALA A 365 14.84 8.37 -4.36
CA ALA A 365 13.59 8.40 -5.14
C ALA A 365 13.54 7.30 -6.20
N TYR A 366 14.63 7.04 -6.92
CA TYR A 366 14.67 5.96 -7.92
C TYR A 366 14.63 4.57 -7.28
N ARG A 367 15.21 4.39 -6.09
CA ARG A 367 15.10 3.13 -5.32
C ARG A 367 13.66 2.87 -4.85
N ASP A 368 12.99 3.91 -4.35
CA ASP A 368 11.61 3.81 -3.89
C ASP A 368 10.65 3.64 -5.07
N PHE A 369 10.93 4.27 -6.21
CA PHE A 369 10.18 4.08 -7.43
C PHE A 369 10.36 2.65 -7.99
N GLU A 370 11.57 2.09 -7.97
CA GLU A 370 11.79 0.69 -8.36
C GLU A 370 11.00 -0.27 -7.46
N THR A 371 11.04 -0.05 -6.14
CA THR A 371 10.30 -0.82 -5.15
C THR A 371 8.80 -0.74 -5.41
N MET A 372 8.28 0.47 -5.67
CA MET A 372 6.87 0.69 -6.01
C MET A 372 6.47 -0.08 -7.29
N LEU A 373 7.28 -0.03 -8.35
CA LEU A 373 7.02 -0.75 -9.60
C LEU A 373 7.05 -2.27 -9.39
N ALA A 374 7.97 -2.79 -8.58
CA ALA A 374 8.04 -4.21 -8.25
C ALA A 374 6.78 -4.68 -7.51
N HIS A 375 6.30 -3.91 -6.52
CA HIS A 375 5.06 -4.22 -5.81
C HIS A 375 3.82 -4.14 -6.73
N LEU A 376 3.74 -3.16 -7.64
CA LEU A 376 2.64 -3.10 -8.62
C LEU A 376 2.66 -4.29 -9.59
N LEU A 377 3.85 -4.78 -9.97
CA LEU A 377 4.00 -5.93 -10.84
C LEU A 377 3.54 -7.21 -10.15
N GLU A 378 3.92 -7.40 -8.88
CA GLU A 378 3.49 -8.53 -8.04
C GLU A 378 1.96 -8.57 -7.90
N LEU A 379 1.32 -7.41 -7.67
CA LEU A 379 -0.14 -7.30 -7.63
C LEU A 379 -0.82 -7.76 -8.92
N CYS A 380 -0.18 -7.68 -10.10
CA CYS A 380 -0.79 -8.14 -11.35
C CYS A 380 -0.91 -9.67 -11.43
N ASP A 381 -0.04 -10.41 -10.73
CA ASP A 381 -0.02 -11.88 -10.74
C ASP A 381 -1.04 -12.47 -9.77
N PHE A 382 -1.22 -11.77 -8.65
CA PHE A 382 -2.22 -12.08 -7.63
C PHE A 382 -3.66 -12.20 -8.17
N LEU A 383 -3.99 -11.41 -9.20
CA LEU A 383 -5.37 -11.21 -9.68
C LEU A 383 -5.88 -12.31 -10.62
N GLN A 384 -5.08 -13.34 -10.87
CA GLN A 384 -5.38 -14.35 -11.89
C GLN A 384 -5.90 -15.67 -11.31
N GLN A 385 -5.61 -16.00 -10.06
CA GLN A 385 -6.02 -17.26 -9.40
C GLN A 385 -6.08 -17.05 -7.89
N GLY A 386 -7.09 -17.57 -7.18
CA GLY A 386 -7.04 -17.52 -5.72
C GLY A 386 -8.29 -18.04 -5.04
N THR A 387 -8.08 -18.97 -4.10
CA THR A 387 -9.08 -19.29 -3.07
C THR A 387 -9.17 -18.12 -2.09
N LEU A 388 -10.28 -18.00 -1.36
CA LEU A 388 -10.41 -16.95 -0.33
C LEU A 388 -9.26 -16.99 0.69
N THR A 389 -8.85 -18.19 1.12
CA THR A 389 -7.74 -18.37 2.05
C THR A 389 -6.42 -17.86 1.46
N GLY A 390 -6.12 -18.21 0.21
CA GLY A 390 -4.91 -17.71 -0.47
C GLY A 390 -4.93 -16.19 -0.65
N LEU A 391 -6.11 -15.63 -0.97
CA LEU A 391 -6.32 -14.19 -1.08
C LEU A 391 -6.01 -13.47 0.25
N MET A 392 -6.56 -13.97 1.35
CA MET A 392 -6.36 -13.40 2.69
C MET A 392 -4.90 -13.52 3.14
N THR A 393 -4.28 -14.68 2.94
CA THR A 393 -2.87 -14.92 3.30
C THR A 393 -1.93 -14.02 2.51
N HIS A 394 -2.07 -13.95 1.19
CA HIS A 394 -1.26 -13.07 0.36
C HIS A 394 -1.46 -11.61 0.73
N THR A 395 -2.70 -11.15 0.90
CA THR A 395 -2.99 -9.75 1.28
C THR A 395 -2.37 -9.42 2.65
N THR A 396 -2.39 -10.37 3.60
CA THR A 396 -1.77 -10.20 4.93
C THR A 396 -0.24 -10.13 4.84
N LEU A 397 0.40 -11.03 4.09
CA LEU A 397 1.85 -11.04 3.90
C LEU A 397 2.32 -9.82 3.11
N PHE A 398 1.59 -9.44 2.06
CA PHE A 398 1.86 -8.26 1.24
C PHE A 398 1.80 -6.98 2.08
N ALA A 399 0.78 -6.86 2.94
CA ALA A 399 0.65 -5.76 3.89
C ALA A 399 1.80 -5.70 4.91
N ALA A 400 2.45 -6.83 5.20
CA ALA A 400 3.56 -6.98 6.15
C ALA A 400 4.96 -6.80 5.54
N LYS A 401 5.05 -6.59 4.22
CA LYS A 401 6.35 -6.51 3.53
C LYS A 401 7.21 -5.38 4.07
N GLN A 402 8.52 -5.64 4.03
CA GLN A 402 9.56 -4.67 4.31
C GLN A 402 10.48 -4.58 3.09
N PRO A 403 10.59 -3.40 2.43
CA PRO A 403 9.91 -2.14 2.73
C PRO A 403 8.39 -2.17 2.51
N SER A 404 7.63 -1.33 3.24
CA SER A 404 6.17 -1.33 3.19
C SER A 404 5.61 -0.91 1.83
N PRO A 405 4.50 -1.50 1.34
CA PRO A 405 3.85 -1.06 0.11
C PRO A 405 3.43 0.42 0.18
N SER A 406 3.78 1.19 -0.86
CA SER A 406 3.45 2.61 -0.94
C SER A 406 1.93 2.84 -0.97
N ILE A 407 1.50 4.06 -0.64
CA ILE A 407 0.07 4.40 -0.65
C ILE A 407 -0.59 4.13 -2.01
N LEU A 408 0.11 4.40 -3.11
CA LEU A 408 -0.40 4.17 -4.45
C LEU A 408 -0.62 2.67 -4.70
N VAL A 409 0.34 1.83 -4.31
CA VAL A 409 0.25 0.36 -4.42
C VAL A 409 -0.95 -0.16 -3.63
N ARG A 410 -1.07 0.28 -2.36
CA ARG A 410 -2.18 -0.05 -1.47
C ARG A 410 -3.54 0.37 -2.05
N SER A 411 -3.61 1.56 -2.64
CA SER A 411 -4.83 2.10 -3.23
C SER A 411 -5.22 1.38 -4.52
N ILE A 412 -4.24 0.99 -5.34
CA ILE A 412 -4.46 0.17 -6.53
C ILE A 412 -4.92 -1.23 -6.11
N GLN A 413 -4.29 -1.86 -5.13
CA GLN A 413 -4.75 -3.14 -4.58
C GLN A 413 -6.21 -3.06 -4.13
N TYR A 414 -6.58 -2.01 -3.39
CA TYR A 414 -7.96 -1.79 -2.97
C TYR A 414 -8.91 -1.64 -4.17
N THR A 415 -8.60 -0.74 -5.11
CA THR A 415 -9.50 -0.44 -6.24
C THR A 415 -9.61 -1.57 -7.26
N VAL A 416 -8.60 -2.43 -7.36
CA VAL A 416 -8.63 -3.60 -8.26
C VAL A 416 -9.28 -4.80 -7.60
N THR A 417 -9.05 -5.05 -6.30
CA THR A 417 -9.71 -6.13 -5.55
C THR A 417 -11.18 -5.80 -5.28
N LEU A 418 -11.50 -4.54 -4.97
CA LEU A 418 -12.81 -4.03 -4.55
C LEU A 418 -13.30 -2.85 -5.45
N PRO A 419 -13.51 -3.08 -6.76
CA PRO A 419 -13.79 -2.00 -7.73
C PRO A 419 -15.12 -1.26 -7.51
N ALA A 420 -16.13 -1.91 -6.93
CA ALA A 420 -17.41 -1.31 -6.56
C ALA A 420 -18.00 -1.97 -5.29
N PRO A 421 -18.26 -1.20 -4.21
CA PRO A 421 -18.81 -1.72 -2.95
C PRO A 421 -20.17 -2.41 -3.10
N SER A 422 -21.00 -1.98 -4.07
CA SER A 422 -22.37 -2.44 -4.27
C SER A 422 -22.48 -3.83 -4.90
N ASN A 423 -21.42 -4.32 -5.55
CA ASN A 423 -21.53 -5.47 -6.45
C ASN A 423 -21.21 -6.80 -5.77
N TYR A 424 -20.67 -6.78 -4.53
CA TYR A 424 -20.26 -7.98 -3.78
C TYR A 424 -19.46 -8.99 -4.64
N ARG A 425 -18.63 -8.44 -5.54
CA ARG A 425 -17.81 -9.17 -6.49
C ARG A 425 -16.38 -8.73 -6.35
N LEU A 426 -15.49 -9.69 -6.11
CA LEU A 426 -14.06 -9.45 -6.19
C LEU A 426 -13.64 -9.38 -7.65
N PHE A 427 -12.76 -8.43 -7.96
CA PHE A 427 -12.20 -8.26 -9.30
C PHE A 427 -13.28 -8.03 -10.40
N ASP A 428 -14.48 -7.53 -10.04
CA ASP A 428 -15.66 -7.43 -10.92
C ASP A 428 -16.07 -8.74 -11.63
N ARG A 429 -15.52 -9.88 -11.20
CA ARG A 429 -15.68 -11.18 -11.87
C ARG A 429 -16.27 -12.23 -10.95
N ILE A 430 -15.72 -12.37 -9.76
CA ILE A 430 -15.99 -13.52 -8.89
C ILE A 430 -16.97 -13.06 -7.79
N PRO A 431 -18.18 -13.63 -7.71
CA PRO A 431 -19.08 -13.37 -6.59
C PRO A 431 -18.39 -13.74 -5.27
N THR A 432 -18.33 -12.81 -4.31
CA THR A 432 -17.66 -13.08 -3.03
C THR A 432 -18.33 -14.23 -2.29
N SER A 433 -19.65 -14.38 -2.40
CA SER A 433 -20.41 -15.50 -1.85
C SER A 433 -19.95 -16.86 -2.38
N GLN A 434 -19.47 -16.93 -3.63
CA GLN A 434 -18.91 -18.15 -4.20
C GLN A 434 -17.59 -18.51 -3.50
N LEU A 435 -16.69 -17.54 -3.30
CA LEU A 435 -15.40 -17.77 -2.64
C LEU A 435 -15.56 -18.11 -1.16
N VAL A 436 -16.54 -17.48 -0.48
CA VAL A 436 -16.90 -17.81 0.90
C VAL A 436 -17.41 -19.25 0.97
N ARG A 437 -18.30 -19.65 0.05
CA ARG A 437 -18.79 -21.03 -0.04
C ARG A 437 -17.63 -22.03 -0.21
N GLU A 438 -16.75 -21.80 -1.20
CA GLU A 438 -15.59 -22.66 -1.45
C GLU A 438 -14.64 -22.73 -0.23
N SER A 439 -14.51 -21.63 0.52
CA SER A 439 -13.72 -21.57 1.76
C SER A 439 -14.34 -22.43 2.87
N ILE A 440 -15.65 -22.37 3.07
CA ILE A 440 -16.38 -23.19 4.06
C ILE A 440 -16.29 -24.67 3.69
N GLU A 441 -16.53 -24.98 2.41
CA GLU A 441 -16.46 -26.34 1.86
C GLU A 441 -15.08 -26.96 2.10
N GLY A 442 -14.03 -26.18 1.83
CA GLY A 442 -12.67 -26.53 2.18
C GLY A 442 -12.56 -26.76 3.68
N PHE A 443 -12.71 -25.71 4.49
CA PHE A 443 -12.41 -25.72 5.92
C PHE A 443 -13.11 -26.86 6.68
N CYS A 444 -14.42 -27.05 6.45
CA CYS A 444 -15.23 -28.05 7.13
C CYS A 444 -15.25 -29.42 6.42
N ARG A 445 -14.58 -29.54 5.27
CA ARG A 445 -14.65 -30.69 4.34
C ARG A 445 -16.06 -31.06 3.93
N LEU A 446 -16.98 -30.10 3.81
CA LEU A 446 -18.39 -30.36 3.56
C LEU A 446 -18.63 -30.68 2.08
N THR A 447 -18.75 -31.96 1.75
CA THR A 447 -19.12 -32.44 0.41
C THR A 447 -20.63 -32.43 0.15
N TYR A 448 -21.47 -31.92 1.05
CA TYR A 448 -22.93 -31.95 0.91
C TYR A 448 -23.54 -30.64 0.36
N PHE A 449 -22.72 -29.62 0.07
CA PHE A 449 -23.15 -28.35 -0.52
C PHE A 449 -23.46 -28.41 -2.03
N TYR A 450 -23.39 -29.57 -2.68
CA TYR A 450 -23.73 -29.72 -4.10
C TYR A 450 -25.24 -29.55 -4.38
N ASP A 451 -25.56 -29.11 -5.60
CA ASP A 451 -26.87 -28.71 -6.17
C ASP A 451 -28.10 -29.62 -5.95
N THR A 452 -27.97 -30.78 -5.31
CA THR A 452 -29.07 -31.70 -4.99
C THR A 452 -29.58 -31.54 -3.56
N ARG A 453 -29.76 -30.29 -3.09
CA ARG A 453 -30.21 -29.98 -1.72
C ARG A 453 -31.74 -30.03 -1.60
N PRO A 454 -32.29 -30.50 -0.46
CA PRO A 454 -33.64 -30.11 -0.06
C PRO A 454 -33.71 -28.58 0.05
N GLN A 455 -34.77 -27.98 -0.49
CA GLN A 455 -34.91 -26.53 -0.56
C GLN A 455 -34.75 -25.78 0.79
N PRO A 456 -35.13 -26.34 1.96
CA PRO A 456 -34.86 -25.73 3.26
C PRO A 456 -33.37 -25.59 3.59
N VAL A 457 -32.55 -26.61 3.30
CA VAL A 457 -31.10 -26.58 3.53
C VAL A 457 -30.42 -25.56 2.61
N ALA A 458 -30.92 -25.43 1.38
CA ALA A 458 -30.42 -24.43 0.45
C ALA A 458 -30.62 -23.00 0.95
N ARG A 459 -31.81 -22.71 1.51
CA ARG A 459 -32.15 -21.40 2.06
C ARG A 459 -31.25 -20.98 3.22
N ILE A 460 -30.97 -21.88 4.16
CA ILE A 460 -30.07 -21.61 5.29
C ILE A 460 -28.67 -21.25 4.80
N ALA A 461 -28.13 -22.03 3.87
CA ALA A 461 -26.82 -21.78 3.30
C ALA A 461 -26.76 -20.44 2.55
N ASP A 462 -27.77 -20.13 1.74
CA ASP A 462 -27.81 -18.88 0.98
C ASP A 462 -28.00 -17.66 1.91
N ALA A 463 -28.78 -17.80 2.99
CA ALA A 463 -28.92 -16.78 4.03
C ALA A 463 -27.58 -16.50 4.73
N PHE A 464 -26.88 -17.55 5.15
CA PHE A 464 -25.55 -17.39 5.77
C PHE A 464 -24.53 -16.76 4.81
N LEU A 465 -24.51 -17.19 3.54
CA LEU A 465 -23.59 -16.62 2.54
C LEU A 465 -23.84 -15.13 2.32
N ALA A 466 -25.09 -14.66 2.40
CA ALA A 466 -25.40 -13.24 2.29
C ALA A 466 -24.79 -12.43 3.46
N GLN A 467 -24.79 -13.00 4.67
CA GLN A 467 -24.23 -12.36 5.88
C GLN A 467 -22.69 -12.44 5.91
N ALA A 468 -22.11 -13.60 5.61
CA ALA A 468 -20.68 -13.85 5.73
C ALA A 468 -19.80 -13.06 4.73
N VAL A 469 -20.40 -12.53 3.66
CA VAL A 469 -19.68 -11.74 2.65
C VAL A 469 -19.18 -10.41 3.20
N GLU A 470 -19.98 -9.70 4.00
CA GLU A 470 -19.62 -8.37 4.49
C GLU A 470 -18.38 -8.37 5.41
N PRO A 471 -18.30 -9.23 6.46
CA PRO A 471 -17.11 -9.30 7.31
C PRO A 471 -15.83 -9.62 6.52
N VAL A 472 -15.93 -10.49 5.51
CA VAL A 472 -14.81 -10.86 4.63
C VAL A 472 -14.34 -9.66 3.80
N LEU A 473 -15.27 -8.92 3.19
CA LEU A 473 -14.95 -7.72 2.41
C LEU A 473 -14.35 -6.63 3.30
N LEU A 474 -14.86 -6.46 4.53
CA LEU A 474 -14.31 -5.53 5.50
C LEU A 474 -12.86 -5.89 5.87
N THR A 475 -12.54 -7.17 6.07
CA THR A 475 -11.17 -7.60 6.35
C THR A 475 -10.23 -7.35 5.17
N LEU A 476 -10.62 -7.76 3.96
CA LEU A 476 -9.82 -7.52 2.75
C LEU A 476 -9.57 -6.02 2.53
N LYS A 477 -10.60 -5.20 2.77
CA LYS A 477 -10.51 -3.75 2.76
C LYS A 477 -9.50 -3.25 3.80
N ALA A 478 -9.62 -3.70 5.04
CA ALA A 478 -8.75 -3.27 6.14
C ALA A 478 -7.28 -3.51 5.82
N LEU A 479 -6.95 -4.69 5.28
CA LEU A 479 -5.57 -5.08 4.93
C LEU A 479 -4.92 -4.23 3.82
N CYS A 480 -5.70 -3.44 3.07
CA CYS A 480 -5.16 -2.49 2.08
C CYS A 480 -4.75 -1.12 2.69
N PHE A 481 -4.97 -0.86 3.98
CA PHE A 481 -4.56 0.41 4.61
C PHE A 481 -3.14 0.34 5.17
N ASN A 482 -2.62 1.44 5.74
CA ASN A 482 -1.37 1.42 6.50
C ASN A 482 -1.53 0.57 7.77
N ARG A 483 -0.43 0.14 8.41
CA ARG A 483 -0.48 -0.79 9.56
C ARG A 483 -1.21 -0.25 10.79
N ALA A 484 -1.04 1.04 11.11
CA ALA A 484 -1.75 1.65 12.23
C ALA A 484 -3.28 1.67 11.98
N ARG A 485 -3.69 1.99 10.75
CA ARG A 485 -5.09 2.01 10.34
C ARG A 485 -5.68 0.61 10.21
N GLN A 486 -4.91 -0.34 9.68
CA GLN A 486 -5.25 -1.77 9.67
C GLN A 486 -5.67 -2.19 11.08
N ARG A 487 -4.81 -1.98 12.09
CA ARG A 487 -5.13 -2.33 13.49
C ARG A 487 -6.47 -1.75 13.93
N ARG A 488 -6.71 -0.45 13.71
CA ARG A 488 -7.98 0.22 14.08
C ARG A 488 -9.19 -0.38 13.36
N LEU A 489 -9.07 -0.73 12.08
CA LEU A 489 -10.15 -1.33 11.31
C LEU A 489 -10.41 -2.79 11.69
N LEU A 490 -9.37 -3.54 12.11
CA LEU A 490 -9.54 -4.92 12.57
C LEU A 490 -10.45 -5.02 13.80
N HIS A 491 -10.52 -4.00 14.67
CA HIS A 491 -11.53 -3.94 15.74
C HIS A 491 -12.95 -4.04 15.18
N LYS A 492 -13.25 -3.28 14.12
CA LYS A 492 -14.57 -3.32 13.45
C LYS A 492 -14.81 -4.65 12.74
N CYS A 493 -13.77 -5.24 12.16
CA CYS A 493 -13.85 -6.57 11.58
C CYS A 493 -14.23 -7.62 12.64
N VAL A 494 -13.57 -7.60 13.80
CA VAL A 494 -13.88 -8.52 14.92
C VAL A 494 -15.33 -8.37 15.37
N GLU A 495 -15.83 -7.15 15.54
CA GLU A 495 -17.23 -6.90 15.89
C GLU A 495 -18.20 -7.45 14.81
N ALA A 496 -17.88 -7.28 13.53
CA ALA A 496 -18.69 -7.84 12.44
C ALA A 496 -18.68 -9.38 12.42
N PHE A 497 -17.53 -10.00 12.69
CA PHE A 497 -17.42 -11.46 12.81
C PHE A 497 -18.14 -12.00 14.05
N GLU A 498 -18.21 -11.24 15.15
CA GLU A 498 -18.96 -11.61 16.35
C GLU A 498 -20.47 -11.70 16.07
N VAL A 499 -21.03 -10.68 15.40
CA VAL A 499 -22.43 -10.68 14.97
C VAL A 499 -22.70 -11.84 14.02
N CYS A 500 -21.84 -12.03 13.02
CA CYS A 500 -21.96 -13.13 12.07
C CYS A 500 -21.88 -14.51 12.75
N GLN A 501 -21.11 -14.65 13.84
CA GLN A 501 -21.01 -15.90 14.57
C GLN A 501 -22.31 -16.25 15.29
N ALA A 502 -22.94 -15.31 15.98
CA ALA A 502 -24.20 -15.54 16.67
C ALA A 502 -25.33 -15.98 15.71
N GLU A 503 -25.36 -15.38 14.51
CA GLU A 503 -26.26 -15.79 13.43
C GLU A 503 -25.90 -17.20 12.92
N ALA A 504 -24.61 -17.47 12.70
CA ALA A 504 -24.14 -18.78 12.25
C ALA A 504 -24.46 -19.91 13.22
N GLU A 505 -24.40 -19.66 14.53
CA GLU A 505 -24.76 -20.64 15.57
C GLU A 505 -26.26 -20.97 15.53
N THR A 506 -27.10 -19.96 15.30
CA THR A 506 -28.55 -20.15 15.12
C THR A 506 -28.83 -20.99 13.87
N LEU A 507 -28.19 -20.65 12.74
CA LEU A 507 -28.34 -21.36 11.47
C LEU A 507 -27.77 -22.79 11.53
N ASP A 508 -26.68 -23.03 12.25
CA ASP A 508 -26.13 -24.38 12.49
C ASP A 508 -27.12 -25.24 13.29
N GLY A 509 -27.82 -24.67 14.27
CA GLY A 509 -28.87 -25.38 15.02
C GLY A 509 -30.04 -25.83 14.14
N GLU A 510 -30.54 -24.93 13.28
CA GLU A 510 -31.58 -25.24 12.30
C GLU A 510 -31.10 -26.27 11.28
N LEU A 511 -29.88 -26.11 10.77
CA LEU A 511 -29.26 -27.01 9.81
C LEU A 511 -29.12 -28.41 10.40
N HIS A 512 -28.63 -28.53 11.63
CA HIS A 512 -28.51 -29.80 12.33
C HIS A 512 -29.88 -30.49 12.45
N GLY A 513 -30.91 -29.75 12.88
CA GLY A 513 -32.28 -30.27 12.96
C GLY A 513 -32.77 -30.85 11.63
N LEU A 514 -32.62 -30.10 10.54
CA LEU A 514 -33.01 -30.53 9.19
C LEU A 514 -32.20 -31.74 8.69
N MET A 515 -30.90 -31.76 8.98
CA MET A 515 -30.03 -32.87 8.58
C MET A 515 -30.41 -34.17 9.30
N VAL A 516 -30.82 -34.09 10.57
CA VAL A 516 -31.33 -35.23 11.34
C VAL A 516 -32.69 -35.68 10.79
N THR A 517 -33.62 -34.75 10.52
CA THR A 517 -34.96 -35.10 10.01
C THR A 517 -34.93 -35.73 8.63
N HIS A 518 -34.01 -35.29 7.76
CA HIS A 518 -33.83 -35.86 6.42
C HIS A 518 -32.93 -37.12 6.41
N GLY A 519 -32.54 -37.64 7.59
CA GLY A 519 -31.71 -38.84 7.70
C GLY A 519 -30.28 -38.68 7.15
N MET A 520 -29.85 -37.42 6.93
CA MET A 520 -28.52 -37.08 6.41
C MET A 520 -27.45 -37.12 7.50
N MET A 521 -27.85 -36.99 8.77
CA MET A 521 -26.98 -37.02 9.95
C MET A 521 -27.58 -37.84 11.09
N LYS A 522 -26.71 -38.36 11.97
CA LYS A 522 -27.13 -39.01 13.21
C LYS A 522 -27.39 -37.96 14.29
N LYS A 523 -28.38 -38.20 15.14
CA LYS A 523 -28.80 -37.33 16.25
C LYS A 523 -27.69 -36.98 17.25
N ASN A 524 -26.65 -37.81 17.37
CA ASN A 524 -25.56 -37.62 18.35
C ASN A 524 -24.31 -36.95 17.75
N LEU A 525 -24.39 -36.43 16.51
CA LEU A 525 -23.29 -35.66 15.90
C LEU A 525 -23.63 -34.17 15.95
N ASP A 526 -23.24 -33.49 17.01
CA ASP A 526 -23.27 -32.03 17.04
C ASP A 526 -22.34 -31.52 15.95
N THR A 527 -22.81 -30.63 15.07
CA THR A 527 -21.89 -30.05 14.09
C THR A 527 -22.21 -28.60 13.78
N TYR A 528 -21.42 -27.77 14.44
CA TYR A 528 -21.30 -26.34 14.25
C TYR A 528 -20.38 -26.10 13.05
N PHE A 529 -20.90 -26.08 11.82
CA PHE A 529 -20.06 -25.94 10.63
C PHE A 529 -19.80 -24.47 10.31
N LEU A 530 -20.88 -23.71 10.17
CA LEU A 530 -20.84 -22.30 9.75
C LEU A 530 -20.16 -21.48 10.84
N SER A 531 -20.61 -21.63 12.09
CA SER A 531 -20.02 -20.95 13.25
C SER A 531 -18.56 -21.35 13.48
N SER A 532 -18.15 -22.59 13.17
CA SER A 532 -16.73 -22.98 13.25
C SER A 532 -15.85 -22.27 12.23
N TRP A 533 -16.36 -22.04 11.01
CA TRP A 533 -15.63 -21.28 9.99
C TRP A 533 -15.53 -19.81 10.38
N VAL A 534 -16.62 -19.20 10.87
CA VAL A 534 -16.63 -17.82 11.37
C VAL A 534 -15.64 -17.66 12.52
N TYR A 535 -15.70 -18.57 13.50
CA TYR A 535 -14.81 -18.56 14.65
C TYR A 535 -13.33 -18.68 14.25
N HIS A 536 -12.98 -19.51 13.28
CA HIS A 536 -11.61 -19.60 12.76
C HIS A 536 -11.10 -18.24 12.24
N HIS A 537 -11.87 -17.56 11.39
CA HIS A 537 -11.47 -16.23 10.88
C HIS A 537 -11.40 -15.20 12.00
N LYS A 538 -12.35 -15.23 12.94
CA LYS A 538 -12.33 -14.35 14.12
C LYS A 538 -11.06 -14.56 14.95
N MET A 539 -10.66 -15.80 15.22
CA MET A 539 -9.43 -16.11 15.96
C MET A 539 -8.19 -15.56 15.25
N ARG A 540 -8.08 -15.73 13.92
CA ARG A 540 -6.96 -15.14 13.15
C ARG A 540 -6.90 -13.61 13.25
N LEU A 541 -8.05 -12.94 13.28
CA LEU A 541 -8.11 -11.48 13.47
C LEU A 541 -7.64 -11.08 14.87
N LEU A 542 -8.04 -11.82 15.90
CA LEU A 542 -7.63 -11.57 17.29
C LEU A 542 -6.11 -11.77 17.48
N GLU A 543 -5.55 -12.83 16.90
CA GLU A 543 -4.11 -13.10 16.87
C GLU A 543 -3.34 -11.98 16.19
N THR A 544 -3.82 -11.56 15.00
CA THR A 544 -3.21 -10.46 14.24
C THR A 544 -3.27 -9.16 15.04
N LEU A 545 -4.40 -8.87 15.69
CA LEU A 545 -4.58 -7.67 16.49
C LEU A 545 -3.60 -7.63 17.67
N LEU A 546 -3.38 -8.73 18.40
CA LEU A 546 -2.37 -8.71 19.47
C LEU A 546 -0.96 -8.58 18.90
N SER A 547 -0.63 -9.35 17.86
CA SER A 547 0.70 -9.38 17.22
C SER A 547 1.11 -8.01 16.66
N MET A 548 0.20 -7.31 15.98
CA MET A 548 0.44 -5.96 15.44
C MET A 548 0.77 -4.93 16.52
N GLY A 549 0.47 -5.18 17.79
CA GLY A 549 0.83 -4.25 18.85
C GLY A 549 2.31 -4.30 19.19
N PHE A 550 3.00 -5.43 18.95
CA PHE A 550 4.46 -5.48 18.99
C PHE A 550 5.05 -4.77 17.76
N GLU A 551 4.50 -5.02 16.56
CA GLU A 551 4.93 -4.37 15.30
C GLU A 551 4.85 -2.85 15.37
N LEU A 552 3.81 -2.32 16.02
CA LEU A 552 3.56 -0.89 16.20
C LEU A 552 4.11 -0.33 17.51
N GLU A 553 4.90 -1.12 18.26
CA GLU A 553 5.53 -0.72 19.52
C GLU A 553 4.55 -0.13 20.56
N LEU A 554 3.33 -0.69 20.63
CA LEU A 554 2.24 -0.22 21.50
C LEU A 554 2.33 -0.75 22.94
N TYR A 555 3.20 -1.71 23.18
CA TYR A 555 3.39 -2.39 24.45
C TYR A 555 4.74 -2.04 25.03
N SER A 556 4.77 -1.67 26.30
CA SER A 556 6.02 -1.48 27.02
C SER A 556 6.62 -2.84 27.44
N PRO A 557 7.95 -2.97 27.61
CA PRO A 557 8.58 -4.25 27.94
C PRO A 557 8.05 -4.90 29.23
N TYR A 558 7.66 -4.11 30.23
CA TYR A 558 7.06 -4.61 31.47
C TYR A 558 5.63 -5.15 31.30
N GLU A 559 4.98 -4.89 30.16
CA GLU A 559 3.66 -5.44 29.81
C GLU A 559 3.78 -6.75 29.01
N TYR A 560 4.97 -7.13 28.56
CA TYR A 560 5.12 -8.26 27.63
C TYR A 560 4.62 -9.58 28.21
N VAL A 561 4.82 -9.84 29.50
CA VAL A 561 4.36 -11.08 30.14
C VAL A 561 2.83 -11.21 30.03
N MET A 562 2.07 -10.17 30.36
CA MET A 562 0.60 -10.22 30.25
C MET A 562 0.12 -10.34 28.80
N ILE A 563 0.77 -9.65 27.85
CA ILE A 563 0.38 -9.70 26.45
C ILE A 563 0.66 -11.09 25.86
N PHE A 564 1.84 -11.66 26.13
CA PHE A 564 2.19 -12.99 25.65
C PHE A 564 1.33 -14.08 26.32
N TRP A 565 1.04 -13.96 27.61
CA TRP A 565 0.13 -14.88 28.31
C TRP A 565 -1.26 -14.87 27.66
N TYR A 566 -1.82 -13.70 27.40
CA TYR A 566 -3.12 -13.59 26.75
C TYR A 566 -3.07 -14.15 25.31
N LEU A 567 -2.00 -13.86 24.56
CA LEU A 567 -1.81 -14.39 23.21
C LEU A 567 -1.70 -15.94 23.19
N LEU A 568 -1.07 -16.56 24.20
CA LEU A 568 -1.08 -18.02 24.36
C LEU A 568 -2.49 -18.58 24.53
N SER A 569 -3.32 -17.94 25.36
CA SER A 569 -4.69 -18.39 25.57
C SER A 569 -5.50 -18.39 24.26
N ILE A 570 -5.28 -17.38 23.40
CA ILE A 570 -5.90 -17.27 22.08
C ILE A 570 -5.38 -18.37 21.15
N PHE A 571 -4.06 -18.57 21.06
CA PHE A 571 -3.49 -19.63 20.23
C PHE A 571 -3.93 -21.02 20.66
N ASP A 572 -3.99 -21.30 21.96
CA ASP A 572 -4.43 -22.59 22.48
C ASP A 572 -5.91 -22.83 22.18
N ALA A 573 -6.77 -21.82 22.37
CA ALA A 573 -8.18 -21.88 21.99
C ALA A 573 -8.36 -22.13 20.48
N HIS A 574 -7.56 -21.47 19.64
CA HIS A 574 -7.62 -21.66 18.19
C HIS A 574 -7.10 -23.04 17.76
N ASN A 575 -6.00 -23.51 18.36
CA ASN A 575 -5.42 -24.83 18.07
C ASN A 575 -6.39 -25.95 18.46
N ASN A 576 -7.01 -25.85 19.63
CA ASN A 576 -8.05 -26.78 20.09
C ASN A 576 -9.27 -26.78 19.15
N HIS A 577 -9.67 -25.61 18.66
CA HIS A 577 -10.74 -25.49 17.67
C HIS A 577 -10.40 -26.21 16.36
N LEU A 578 -9.22 -25.98 15.78
CA LEU A 578 -8.81 -26.64 14.53
C LEU A 578 -8.68 -28.16 14.70
N ARG A 579 -8.12 -28.63 15.82
CA ARG A 579 -8.04 -30.06 16.14
C ARG A 579 -9.42 -30.69 16.28
N ARG A 580 -10.37 -29.99 16.89
CA ARG A 580 -11.77 -30.42 16.98
C ARG A 580 -12.40 -30.52 15.58
N VAL A 581 -12.24 -29.50 14.73
CA VAL A 581 -12.76 -29.52 13.35
C VAL A 581 -12.19 -30.71 12.58
N GLU A 582 -10.88 -30.96 12.68
CA GLU A 582 -10.19 -32.08 12.05
C GLU A 582 -10.70 -33.45 12.55
N LEU A 583 -10.89 -33.60 13.86
CA LEU A 583 -11.46 -34.81 14.46
C LEU A 583 -12.89 -35.08 13.96
N MET A 584 -13.70 -34.04 13.82
CA MET A 584 -15.07 -34.16 13.31
C MET A 584 -15.09 -34.53 11.84
N SER A 585 -14.23 -33.91 11.02
CA SER A 585 -14.09 -34.25 9.61
C SER A 585 -13.66 -35.71 9.40
N THR A 586 -12.66 -36.19 10.14
CA THR A 586 -12.16 -37.57 10.02
C THR A 586 -13.16 -38.61 10.54
N THR A 587 -13.85 -38.33 11.65
CA THR A 587 -14.96 -39.18 12.14
C THR A 587 -16.07 -39.33 11.10
N ARG A 588 -16.43 -38.23 10.42
CA ARG A 588 -17.46 -38.24 9.38
C ARG A 588 -17.03 -39.01 8.13
N GLU A 589 -15.79 -38.82 7.69
CA GLU A 589 -15.22 -39.60 6.57
C GLU A 589 -15.32 -41.10 6.87
N ARG A 590 -14.88 -41.54 8.05
CA ARG A 590 -14.96 -42.94 8.49
C ARG A 590 -16.40 -43.48 8.51
N ALA A 591 -17.36 -42.66 8.96
CA ALA A 591 -18.78 -43.02 8.98
C ALA A 591 -19.37 -43.15 7.56
N SER A 592 -18.90 -42.36 6.60
CA SER A 592 -19.32 -42.40 5.19
C SER A 592 -18.67 -43.53 4.38
N THR A 593 -17.48 -44.00 4.77
CA THR A 593 -16.71 -45.04 4.06
C THR A 593 -17.14 -46.48 4.33
N ARG A 594 -18.35 -46.74 4.86
CA ARG A 594 -18.92 -48.09 4.81
C ARG A 594 -19.13 -48.46 3.34
N PRO A 595 -18.48 -49.51 2.81
CA PRO A 595 -18.41 -49.72 1.36
C PRO A 595 -19.78 -50.15 0.83
N ALA A 596 -20.41 -49.29 0.01
CA ALA A 596 -21.28 -49.77 -1.05
C ALA A 596 -20.37 -50.33 -2.16
N PRO A 597 -20.59 -51.56 -2.65
CA PRO A 597 -19.73 -52.15 -3.66
C PRO A 597 -19.88 -51.39 -4.98
N GLY A 598 -18.76 -50.86 -5.47
CA GLY A 598 -18.64 -50.33 -6.83
C GLY A 598 -19.10 -48.88 -7.02
N LYS A 599 -18.21 -47.91 -6.77
CA LYS A 599 -18.03 -46.73 -7.63
C LYS A 599 -16.74 -45.99 -7.25
N ALA A 600 -15.83 -45.88 -8.22
CA ALA A 600 -14.52 -45.26 -8.07
C ALA A 600 -14.63 -43.74 -7.90
N GLY A 601 -14.37 -43.24 -6.69
CA GLY A 601 -14.32 -41.80 -6.37
C GLY A 601 -12.90 -41.24 -6.31
N GLY A 602 -12.15 -41.26 -7.42
CA GLY A 602 -10.75 -40.79 -7.46
C GLY A 602 -10.59 -39.27 -7.22
N LYS A 603 -11.49 -38.44 -7.77
CA LYS A 603 -11.43 -36.97 -7.61
C LYS A 603 -11.78 -36.50 -6.19
N ALA A 604 -12.79 -37.09 -5.55
CA ALA A 604 -13.20 -36.75 -4.19
C ALA A 604 -12.13 -37.14 -3.14
N LYS A 605 -11.41 -38.25 -3.35
CA LYS A 605 -10.27 -38.65 -2.50
C LYS A 605 -9.08 -37.68 -2.60
N ASN A 606 -8.79 -37.15 -3.79
CA ASN A 606 -7.69 -36.19 -3.97
C ASN A 606 -8.01 -34.83 -3.34
N LEU A 607 -9.24 -34.32 -3.52
CA LEU A 607 -9.69 -33.08 -2.88
C LEU A 607 -9.70 -33.18 -1.34
N ALA A 608 -10.13 -34.32 -0.78
CA ALA A 608 -10.09 -34.56 0.66
C ALA A 608 -8.65 -34.63 1.21
N LYS A 609 -7.70 -35.18 0.44
CA LYS A 609 -6.27 -35.24 0.81
C LYS A 609 -5.61 -33.85 0.77
N GLU A 610 -5.95 -33.03 -0.22
CA GLU A 610 -5.49 -31.64 -0.40
C GLU A 610 -6.15 -30.66 0.59
N GLN A 611 -7.31 -31.02 1.13
CA GLN A 611 -8.00 -30.27 2.18
C GLN A 611 -7.54 -30.68 3.59
N ALA A 612 -7.15 -31.94 3.78
CA ALA A 612 -6.51 -32.40 5.01
C ALA A 612 -5.14 -31.77 5.26
N SER A 613 -4.43 -31.37 4.21
CA SER A 613 -3.21 -30.58 4.34
C SER A 613 -3.45 -29.15 4.85
N LEU A 614 -4.64 -28.55 4.64
CA LEU A 614 -4.85 -27.14 5.02
C LEU A 614 -4.92 -26.91 6.52
N ASN A 615 -5.88 -27.56 7.19
CA ASN A 615 -6.02 -27.43 8.63
C ASN A 615 -4.75 -27.94 9.33
N MET A 616 -4.06 -28.92 8.73
CA MET A 616 -2.78 -29.42 9.24
C MET A 616 -1.69 -28.34 9.20
N VAL A 617 -1.50 -27.61 8.09
CA VAL A 617 -0.51 -26.52 8.02
C VAL A 617 -0.82 -25.43 9.03
N GLU A 618 -2.09 -25.03 9.16
CA GLU A 618 -2.48 -24.01 10.14
C GLU A 618 -2.23 -24.52 11.59
N ILE A 619 -2.52 -25.78 11.89
CA ILE A 619 -2.20 -26.39 13.19
C ILE A 619 -0.68 -26.39 13.43
N LEU A 620 0.14 -26.64 12.42
CA LEU A 620 1.60 -26.57 12.54
C LEU A 620 2.07 -25.13 12.81
N ILE A 621 1.50 -24.14 12.10
CA ILE A 621 1.78 -22.73 12.33
C ILE A 621 1.41 -22.34 13.77
N LEU A 622 0.19 -22.65 14.22
CA LEU A 622 -0.25 -22.36 15.58
C LEU A 622 0.63 -23.05 16.62
N THR A 623 1.02 -24.30 16.39
CA THR A 623 1.92 -25.04 17.31
C THR A 623 3.28 -24.35 17.40
N ALA A 624 3.87 -23.94 16.26
CA ALA A 624 5.12 -23.19 16.24
C ALA A 624 5.00 -21.84 16.97
N MET A 625 3.89 -21.12 16.75
CA MET A 625 3.63 -19.82 17.37
C MET A 625 3.35 -19.93 18.88
N THR A 626 2.68 -20.98 19.33
CA THR A 626 2.50 -21.27 20.76
C THR A 626 3.84 -21.47 21.46
N ASP A 627 4.73 -22.31 20.91
CA ASP A 627 6.08 -22.48 21.48
C ASP A 627 6.89 -21.18 21.43
N PHE A 628 6.79 -20.44 20.34
CA PHE A 628 7.47 -19.16 20.16
C PHE A 628 7.05 -18.13 21.20
N VAL A 629 5.74 -17.92 21.39
CA VAL A 629 5.21 -16.95 22.35
C VAL A 629 5.46 -17.41 23.79
N ARG A 630 5.38 -18.71 24.07
CA ARG A 630 5.70 -19.26 25.39
C ARG A 630 7.15 -19.01 25.76
N ALA A 631 8.06 -19.18 24.81
CA ALA A 631 9.47 -18.88 25.01
C ALA A 631 9.71 -17.39 25.32
N HIS A 632 9.01 -16.49 24.62
CA HIS A 632 9.08 -15.04 24.88
C HIS A 632 8.52 -14.66 26.25
N MET A 633 7.37 -15.22 26.64
CA MET A 633 6.77 -14.99 27.95
C MET A 633 7.73 -15.38 29.07
N GLN A 634 8.30 -16.58 28.99
CA GLN A 634 9.25 -17.09 29.98
C GLN A 634 10.54 -16.27 30.02
N LEU A 635 11.06 -15.84 28.87
CA LEU A 635 12.24 -14.97 28.80
C LEU A 635 11.95 -13.59 29.43
N ALA A 636 10.82 -12.98 29.09
CA ALA A 636 10.42 -11.68 29.65
C ALA A 636 10.24 -11.78 31.17
N ALA A 637 9.58 -12.82 31.67
CA ALA A 637 9.41 -13.08 33.10
C ALA A 637 10.77 -13.26 33.81
N ALA A 638 11.69 -14.04 33.23
CA ALA A 638 13.04 -14.20 33.77
C ALA A 638 13.82 -12.88 33.81
N LEU A 639 13.71 -12.05 32.77
CA LEU A 639 14.34 -10.73 32.73
C LEU A 639 13.74 -9.75 33.74
N MET A 640 12.43 -9.82 34.00
CA MET A 640 11.78 -9.05 35.06
C MET A 640 12.27 -9.50 36.44
N ASN A 641 12.36 -10.81 36.70
CA ASN A 641 12.85 -11.36 37.97
C ASN A 641 14.33 -11.03 38.23
N LEU A 642 15.13 -10.87 37.18
CA LEU A 642 16.52 -10.39 37.27
C LEU A 642 16.64 -8.86 37.41
N GLY A 643 15.53 -8.12 37.45
CA GLY A 643 15.53 -6.66 37.53
C GLY A 643 16.02 -5.95 36.26
N MET A 644 16.11 -6.67 35.13
CA MET A 644 16.55 -6.10 33.85
C MET A 644 15.45 -5.30 33.14
N ILE A 645 14.19 -5.66 33.40
CA ILE A 645 13.01 -4.91 32.95
C ILE A 645 12.41 -4.23 34.19
N HIS A 646 12.40 -2.89 34.18
CA HIS A 646 11.87 -2.11 35.29
C HIS A 646 10.38 -1.81 35.08
N LYS A 647 9.56 -2.08 36.11
CA LYS A 647 8.16 -1.67 36.17
C LYS A 647 8.10 -0.26 36.79
N PRO A 648 7.51 0.73 36.10
CA PRO A 648 7.40 2.08 36.65
C PRO A 648 6.56 2.06 37.93
N GLN A 649 7.04 2.73 38.98
CA GLN A 649 6.26 3.01 40.18
C GLN A 649 5.61 4.37 40.02
N ALA A 650 4.37 4.40 39.55
CA ALA A 650 3.61 5.64 39.40
C ALA A 650 2.43 5.65 40.37
N ASP A 651 2.21 6.79 41.04
CA ASP A 651 1.20 6.95 42.11
C ASP A 651 -0.25 6.75 41.62
N PHE A 652 -0.47 6.85 40.30
CA PHE A 652 -1.77 6.69 39.65
C PHE A 652 -1.81 5.50 38.67
N ASP A 653 -0.92 4.52 38.81
CA ASP A 653 -0.85 3.33 37.95
C ASP A 653 -1.32 2.08 38.70
N ASP A 654 -2.30 1.38 38.12
CA ASP A 654 -2.80 0.09 38.58
C ASP A 654 -2.73 -0.93 37.44
N GLU A 655 -2.08 -2.07 37.68
CA GLU A 655 -1.87 -3.07 36.64
C GLU A 655 -3.16 -3.76 36.20
N GLY A 656 -4.13 -3.93 37.10
CA GLY A 656 -5.45 -4.48 36.77
C GLY A 656 -6.23 -3.54 35.84
N VAL A 657 -6.18 -2.22 36.07
CA VAL A 657 -6.79 -1.21 35.18
C VAL A 657 -6.10 -1.23 33.81
N ARG A 658 -4.76 -1.33 33.76
CA ARG A 658 -4.05 -1.48 32.49
C ARG A 658 -4.48 -2.73 31.76
N TYR A 659 -4.52 -3.87 32.44
CA TYR A 659 -4.97 -5.14 31.88
C TYR A 659 -6.37 -4.98 31.24
N ALA A 660 -7.32 -4.42 31.99
CA ALA A 660 -8.67 -4.18 31.50
C ALA A 660 -8.71 -3.26 30.27
N HIS A 661 -7.86 -2.23 30.21
CA HIS A 661 -7.78 -1.34 29.05
C HIS A 661 -7.15 -2.03 27.82
N ARG A 662 -6.08 -2.81 28.02
CA ARG A 662 -5.40 -3.55 26.93
C ARG A 662 -6.32 -4.57 26.28
N PHE A 663 -7.11 -5.28 27.09
CA PHE A 663 -7.99 -6.36 26.62
C PHE A 663 -9.46 -5.94 26.49
N LYS A 664 -9.77 -4.64 26.51
CA LYS A 664 -11.13 -4.09 26.46
C LYS A 664 -11.99 -4.60 25.31
N LEU A 665 -11.39 -4.82 24.13
CA LEU A 665 -12.09 -5.41 22.98
C LEU A 665 -12.53 -6.85 23.29
N PHE A 666 -11.62 -7.65 23.85
CA PHE A 666 -11.83 -9.07 24.09
C PHE A 666 -12.87 -9.31 25.18
N ALA A 667 -12.92 -8.43 26.18
CA ALA A 667 -13.92 -8.46 27.25
C ALA A 667 -15.37 -8.31 26.75
N ARG A 668 -15.59 -7.86 25.51
CA ARG A 668 -16.92 -7.72 24.89
C ARG A 668 -17.34 -8.90 24.03
N LEU A 669 -16.46 -9.88 23.82
CA LEU A 669 -16.73 -11.03 22.96
C LEU A 669 -17.46 -12.12 23.74
N GLY A 670 -18.39 -12.83 23.08
CA GLY A 670 -19.04 -14.01 23.64
C GLY A 670 -18.15 -15.26 23.62
N SER A 671 -17.18 -15.31 22.70
CA SER A 671 -16.15 -16.36 22.62
C SER A 671 -14.89 -15.81 21.90
N PRO A 672 -13.66 -16.28 22.20
CA PRO A 672 -13.25 -17.23 23.23
C PRO A 672 -13.53 -16.74 24.65
N ARG A 673 -13.42 -17.65 25.65
CA ARG A 673 -13.54 -17.30 27.07
C ARG A 673 -12.60 -16.13 27.39
N ILE A 674 -13.15 -15.12 28.07
CA ILE A 674 -12.38 -13.98 28.58
C ILE A 674 -11.46 -14.50 29.68
N ALA A 675 -10.16 -14.28 29.51
CA ALA A 675 -9.19 -14.56 30.55
C ALA A 675 -9.18 -13.39 31.55
N THR A 676 -9.31 -13.67 32.84
CA THR A 676 -9.41 -12.60 33.87
C THR A 676 -8.02 -12.18 34.38
N TYR A 677 -7.96 -11.02 35.03
CA TYR A 677 -6.72 -10.58 35.66
C TYR A 677 -6.34 -11.48 36.85
N GLU A 678 -7.31 -12.04 37.58
CA GLU A 678 -7.01 -12.99 38.66
C GLU A 678 -6.41 -14.30 38.12
N GLU A 679 -6.92 -14.81 37.00
CA GLU A 679 -6.35 -15.99 36.32
C GLU A 679 -4.91 -15.73 35.86
N PHE A 680 -4.65 -14.54 35.30
CA PHE A 680 -3.29 -14.14 34.92
C PHE A 680 -2.34 -14.12 36.12
N LEU A 681 -2.77 -13.57 37.26
CA LEU A 681 -1.95 -13.53 38.47
C LEU A 681 -1.67 -14.95 39.00
N SER A 682 -2.70 -15.80 39.08
CA SER A 682 -2.58 -17.18 39.53
C SER A 682 -1.57 -17.97 38.66
N ASP A 683 -1.68 -17.86 37.34
CA ASP A 683 -0.76 -18.52 36.41
C ASP A 683 0.67 -17.97 36.51
N CYS A 684 0.83 -16.68 36.78
CA CYS A 684 2.15 -16.08 37.00
C CYS A 684 2.78 -16.54 38.31
N GLU A 685 1.99 -16.73 39.37
CA GLU A 685 2.45 -17.31 40.63
C GLU A 685 2.89 -18.77 40.45
N GLU A 686 2.11 -19.57 39.72
CA GLU A 686 2.48 -20.95 39.35
C GLU A 686 3.74 -21.02 38.48
N MET A 687 3.95 -20.02 37.62
CA MET A 687 5.17 -19.86 36.82
C MET A 687 6.38 -19.38 37.64
N GLY A 688 6.25 -19.12 38.94
CA GLY A 688 7.28 -18.67 39.87
C GLY A 688 8.46 -19.65 40.08
N ALA A 689 8.91 -20.33 39.03
CA ALA A 689 10.10 -21.15 38.97
C ALA A 689 11.37 -20.30 39.09
N VAL A 690 12.44 -20.92 39.58
CA VAL A 690 13.75 -20.28 39.73
C VAL A 690 14.23 -19.79 38.37
N VAL A 691 14.78 -18.57 38.29
CA VAL A 691 15.22 -17.92 37.04
C VAL A 691 16.01 -18.85 36.08
N PRO A 692 16.99 -19.67 36.54
CA PRO A 692 17.72 -20.56 35.63
C PRO A 692 16.84 -21.63 34.96
N GLU A 693 15.77 -22.07 35.61
CA GLU A 693 14.81 -23.02 35.04
C GLU A 693 13.92 -22.34 33.98
N LEU A 694 13.44 -21.12 34.26
CA LEU A 694 12.68 -20.33 33.27
C LEU A 694 13.48 -20.08 32.01
N LEU A 695 14.75 -19.72 32.14
CA LEU A 695 15.65 -19.49 31.01
C LEU A 695 15.93 -20.78 30.24
N LEU A 696 16.08 -21.91 30.93
CA LEU A 696 16.25 -23.22 30.29
C LEU A 696 15.02 -23.61 29.47
N ARG A 697 13.82 -23.52 30.07
CA ARG A 697 12.55 -23.85 29.40
C ARG A 697 12.29 -22.90 28.23
N SER A 698 12.58 -21.61 28.39
CA SER A 698 12.51 -20.64 27.30
C SER A 698 13.42 -21.04 26.13
N ALA A 699 14.67 -21.39 26.40
CA ALA A 699 15.60 -21.83 25.36
C ALA A 699 15.14 -23.13 24.66
N GLN A 700 14.53 -24.07 25.38
CA GLN A 700 13.95 -25.29 24.81
C GLN A 700 12.76 -24.98 23.89
N HIS A 701 11.84 -24.13 24.33
CA HIS A 701 10.69 -23.72 23.50
C HIS A 701 11.14 -22.94 22.26
N PHE A 702 12.15 -22.07 22.37
CA PHE A 702 12.74 -21.41 21.19
C PHE A 702 13.34 -22.41 20.19
N GLN A 703 14.01 -23.46 20.67
CA GLN A 703 14.56 -24.49 19.80
C GLN A 703 13.46 -25.30 19.10
N ALA A 704 12.38 -25.63 19.82
CA ALA A 704 11.22 -26.33 19.25
C ALA A 704 10.51 -25.47 18.18
N ALA A 705 10.20 -24.21 18.51
CA ALA A 705 9.60 -23.25 17.59
C ALA A 705 10.47 -23.04 16.34
N ARG A 706 11.78 -22.86 16.51
CA ARG A 706 12.73 -22.71 15.41
C ARG A 706 12.68 -23.90 14.45
N SER A 707 12.75 -25.12 14.98
CA SER A 707 12.76 -26.35 14.18
C SER A 707 11.45 -26.47 13.38
N MET A 708 10.32 -26.11 13.99
CA MET A 708 9.01 -26.11 13.32
C MET A 708 8.91 -25.03 12.24
N MET A 709 9.42 -23.82 12.49
CA MET A 709 9.44 -22.72 11.51
C MET A 709 10.34 -23.03 10.31
N GLU A 710 11.50 -23.65 10.54
CA GLU A 710 12.38 -24.14 9.47
C GLU A 710 11.70 -25.24 8.65
N HIS A 711 10.95 -26.13 9.29
CA HIS A 711 10.14 -27.13 8.60
C HIS A 711 9.03 -26.49 7.75
N LEU A 712 8.27 -25.55 8.30
CA LEU A 712 7.22 -24.80 7.58
C LEU A 712 7.79 -24.10 6.34
N ALA A 713 8.94 -23.45 6.47
CA ALA A 713 9.63 -22.78 5.36
C ALA A 713 10.18 -23.76 4.29
N SER A 714 10.21 -25.06 4.57
CA SER A 714 10.64 -26.11 3.63
C SER A 714 9.47 -26.80 2.91
N LEU A 715 8.23 -26.57 3.35
CA LEU A 715 7.05 -27.18 2.74
C LEU A 715 6.79 -26.61 1.34
N PRO A 716 6.32 -27.42 0.38
CA PRO A 716 6.06 -26.94 -0.97
C PRO A 716 4.85 -26.00 -1.02
N PRO A 717 4.80 -25.06 -1.99
CA PRO A 717 3.76 -24.04 -2.08
C PRO A 717 2.34 -24.60 -2.19
N SER A 718 2.18 -25.78 -2.79
CA SER A 718 0.90 -26.48 -2.91
C SER A 718 0.36 -26.99 -1.57
N THR A 719 1.24 -27.26 -0.60
CA THR A 719 0.84 -27.70 0.74
C THR A 719 0.46 -26.50 1.60
N THR A 720 1.21 -25.41 1.52
CA THR A 720 0.96 -24.18 2.27
C THR A 720 -0.10 -23.27 1.63
N ARG A 721 -0.52 -23.56 0.39
CA ARG A 721 -1.40 -22.72 -0.45
C ARG A 721 -0.91 -21.28 -0.57
N THR A 722 0.39 -21.16 -0.80
CA THR A 722 1.09 -19.88 -0.95
C THR A 722 1.64 -19.76 -2.37
N GLU A 723 1.04 -20.37 -3.38
CA GLU A 723 1.57 -20.41 -4.76
C GLU A 723 1.93 -19.04 -5.31
N LEU A 724 1.21 -18.00 -4.86
CA LEU A 724 1.41 -16.60 -5.26
C LEU A 724 2.34 -15.79 -4.34
N CYS A 725 2.61 -16.26 -3.12
CA CYS A 725 3.40 -15.53 -2.11
C CYS A 725 4.39 -16.44 -1.37
N HIS A 726 4.85 -17.52 -2.01
CA HIS A 726 5.65 -18.55 -1.34
C HIS A 726 7.01 -18.01 -0.90
N GLU A 727 7.58 -17.10 -1.68
CA GLU A 727 8.84 -16.44 -1.34
C GLU A 727 8.68 -15.60 -0.07
N ASP A 728 7.61 -14.82 0.03
CA ASP A 728 7.31 -14.00 1.22
C ASP A 728 7.00 -14.86 2.43
N PHE A 729 6.18 -15.91 2.26
CA PHE A 729 5.91 -16.89 3.30
C PHE A 729 7.23 -17.50 3.83
N THR A 730 8.09 -17.97 2.92
CA THR A 730 9.38 -18.56 3.27
C THR A 730 10.29 -17.55 3.98
N LYS A 731 10.32 -16.31 3.51
CA LYS A 731 11.10 -15.21 4.10
C LYS A 731 10.61 -14.90 5.51
N GLU A 732 9.30 -14.89 5.74
CA GLU A 732 8.67 -14.63 7.03
C GLU A 732 9.06 -15.69 8.06
N TYR A 733 8.82 -16.97 7.77
CA TYR A 733 9.13 -18.05 8.73
C TYR A 733 10.65 -18.26 8.93
N LYS A 734 11.49 -17.99 7.93
CA LYS A 734 12.95 -17.90 8.13
C LYS A 734 13.35 -16.69 8.99
N GLY A 735 12.62 -15.60 8.89
CA GLY A 735 12.74 -14.44 9.78
C GLY A 735 12.45 -14.81 11.23
N LEU A 736 11.30 -15.41 11.48
CA LEU A 736 10.88 -15.88 12.81
C LEU A 736 11.86 -16.93 13.38
N ALA A 737 12.36 -17.86 12.56
CA ALA A 737 13.38 -18.83 12.99
C ALA A 737 14.69 -18.15 13.43
N ARG A 738 15.11 -17.07 12.76
CA ARG A 738 16.25 -16.24 13.18
C ARG A 738 15.97 -15.50 14.48
N ASN A 739 14.73 -15.02 14.66
CA ASN A 739 14.28 -14.41 15.91
C ASN A 739 14.41 -15.40 17.08
N CYS A 740 13.91 -16.64 16.92
CA CYS A 740 14.10 -17.71 17.89
C CYS A 740 15.57 -17.94 18.24
N ALA A 741 16.45 -18.00 17.22
CA ALA A 741 17.87 -18.24 17.43
C ALA A 741 18.52 -17.12 18.24
N ALA A 742 18.19 -15.85 17.94
CA ALA A 742 18.72 -14.70 18.67
C ALA A 742 18.29 -14.70 20.14
N ASN A 743 16.99 -14.87 20.41
CA ASN A 743 16.47 -14.85 21.78
C ASN A 743 16.89 -16.10 22.59
N MET A 744 17.07 -17.25 21.94
CA MET A 744 17.66 -18.44 22.58
C MET A 744 19.08 -18.19 23.08
N VAL A 745 19.90 -17.42 22.32
CA VAL A 745 21.26 -17.05 22.76
C VAL A 745 21.18 -16.17 24.01
N VAL A 746 20.27 -15.19 24.03
CA VAL A 746 20.04 -14.35 25.22
C VAL A 746 19.65 -15.19 26.43
N ALA A 747 18.68 -16.10 26.27
CA ALA A 747 18.25 -16.98 27.35
C ALA A 747 19.42 -17.81 27.93
N LYS A 748 20.25 -18.40 27.06
CA LYS A 748 21.42 -19.19 27.46
C LYS A 748 22.51 -18.36 28.13
N VAL A 749 22.78 -17.14 27.65
CA VAL A 749 23.77 -16.23 28.26
C VAL A 749 23.30 -15.76 29.63
N MET A 750 22.02 -15.40 29.77
CA MET A 750 21.47 -15.01 31.07
C MET A 750 21.48 -16.18 32.05
N GLN A 751 21.33 -17.42 31.56
CA GLN A 751 21.39 -18.62 32.39
C GLN A 751 22.79 -18.84 32.98
N THR A 752 23.85 -18.53 32.22
CA THR A 752 25.24 -18.70 32.71
C THR A 752 25.69 -17.56 33.61
N VAL A 753 25.22 -16.33 33.35
CA VAL A 753 25.62 -15.13 34.09
C VAL A 753 24.82 -14.95 35.39
N GLY A 754 23.56 -15.39 35.43
CA GLY A 754 22.70 -15.31 36.61
C GLY A 754 22.47 -13.88 37.12
N GLU A 755 22.26 -13.75 38.44
CA GLU A 755 22.04 -12.47 39.14
C GLU A 755 23.27 -11.55 39.16
N GLY A 756 24.47 -12.07 38.86
CA GLY A 756 25.70 -11.28 38.77
C GLY A 756 25.71 -10.25 37.63
N GLY A 757 24.73 -10.34 36.72
CA GLY A 757 24.50 -9.37 35.64
C GLY A 757 25.56 -9.40 34.55
N VAL A 758 25.23 -8.88 33.36
CA VAL A 758 26.18 -8.75 32.24
C VAL A 758 27.02 -7.47 32.41
N GLY A 759 27.59 -7.26 33.61
CA GLY A 759 28.33 -6.05 33.96
C GLY A 759 27.55 -4.76 33.66
N ASP A 760 28.14 -3.86 32.87
CA ASP A 760 27.58 -2.55 32.48
C ASP A 760 26.64 -2.60 31.26
N ARG A 761 25.96 -3.74 31.00
CA ARG A 761 25.06 -3.90 29.84
C ARG A 761 23.60 -3.94 30.26
N LYS A 762 22.74 -3.25 29.50
CA LYS A 762 21.27 -3.34 29.55
C LYS A 762 20.78 -4.34 28.51
N VAL A 763 19.63 -4.96 28.76
CA VAL A 763 18.93 -5.80 27.79
C VAL A 763 17.73 -5.01 27.29
N LEU A 764 17.69 -4.69 25.99
CA LEU A 764 16.61 -3.93 25.39
C LEU A 764 15.95 -4.76 24.28
N PRO A 765 14.60 -4.73 24.18
CA PRO A 765 13.92 -5.33 23.05
C PRO A 765 14.06 -4.39 21.84
N GLN A 766 14.44 -4.95 20.70
CA GLN A 766 14.40 -4.30 19.40
C GLN A 766 13.35 -4.98 18.54
N LEU A 767 12.73 -4.25 17.63
CA LEU A 767 11.77 -4.83 16.70
C LEU A 767 12.47 -5.83 15.77
N GLY A 768 12.12 -7.11 15.90
CA GLY A 768 12.68 -8.21 15.13
C GLY A 768 11.79 -8.66 13.96
N PRO A 769 12.24 -9.68 13.21
CA PRO A 769 11.42 -10.30 12.17
C PRO A 769 10.07 -10.78 12.72
N GLY A 770 9.02 -10.62 11.90
CA GLY A 770 7.63 -10.92 12.24
C GLY A 770 6.98 -9.96 13.24
N GLY A 771 7.63 -8.82 13.52
CA GLY A 771 7.09 -7.79 14.41
C GLY A 771 7.23 -8.10 15.91
N TYR A 772 7.96 -9.16 16.27
CA TYR A 772 8.19 -9.58 17.66
C TYR A 772 9.54 -9.10 18.21
N PRO A 773 9.68 -8.92 19.54
CA PRO A 773 10.89 -8.39 20.12
C PRO A 773 12.08 -9.36 20.00
N VAL A 774 13.22 -8.85 19.58
CA VAL A 774 14.54 -9.50 19.72
C VAL A 774 15.30 -8.77 20.81
N TRP A 775 15.64 -9.49 21.88
CA TRP A 775 16.40 -8.94 22.98
C TRP A 775 17.87 -8.84 22.61
N SER A 776 18.49 -7.68 22.86
CA SER A 776 19.91 -7.45 22.60
C SER A 776 20.60 -6.83 23.80
N PHE A 777 21.89 -7.17 23.99
CA PHE A 777 22.73 -6.56 25.01
C PHE A 777 23.30 -5.25 24.49
N VAL A 778 22.93 -4.14 25.12
CA VAL A 778 23.40 -2.79 24.81
C VAL A 778 24.28 -2.31 25.96
N LYS A 779 25.40 -1.65 25.65
CA LYS A 779 26.24 -1.02 26.69
C LYS A 779 25.47 0.14 27.32
N ARG A 780 25.54 0.29 28.65
CA ARG A 780 24.84 1.35 29.38
C ARG A 780 25.23 2.75 28.95
#